data_AF-A0A5C6BL58-F1
#
_entry.id   AF-A0A5C6BL58-F1
#
_cell.length_a   1.000
_cell.length_b   1.000
_cell.length_c   1.000
_cell.angle_alpha   90.00
_cell.angle_beta   90.00
_cell.angle_gamma   90.00
#
_symmetry.space_group_name_H-M   'P 1'
#
loop_
_entity.id
_entity.type
_entity.pdbx_description
1 polymer ?
#
loop_
_entity_poly.entity_id
_entity_poly.type
_entity_poly.pdbx_seq_one_letter_code
_entity_poly.pdbx_strand_id
1 'polypeptide(L)'
;MFRSLLATLICLLSATSVHAAKPDVVVIGGTPGGITAAIAAGRAGRNVTLVEYHDHVGGMMTGGLGKSDIEHREMVGGIFTEYIARVREHYVRTYGRDHENVKKCRDGYYYEPSVAEDVLDEMLREVPTITVLKGWRLKSATVTNNRLVAVEIVNRKSDESRTLSAKVFIDATYEGDLYAAAGAKFRIGRESREEFNEPHAGVIYFDYQNKTILPGTTGEADDRLPAYTYRLCLTTDPANVHPLTEPPADYDRTNYLGYFDDLKAGRLDAPKSYKPGRGYNPAHFGTLVRALSVTEIPNNKSDVNINPRPLGFPFPEENAGYVEGDEETRQRIRARHRNLALGLLWFLQNDDEVPAAHRKLANQLHLAQDEFADNGHFPFQLYVREARRLIGEYTLTEHDITGDGQDNTPRHHDDSIAVGEFPIDSFPCRKRQPGDTIVLEGYLGMLDHITRPYEIPYRIMIPKTIDGLIVPVAASTTHVGFSSIRMEPTWMALGQAAGAAADLAVEKNVAPRAVPIGQLQDRLAQRGQVLRHSTATAPHPKDNPLSPVMLKADWVPDDPHTIDFAKLPRIKSQHTVVNDVRKSKGVNQHNYLVHHGGKYWAMWSDGPGVEDRVGQRVKFATSPDGLKWSAPKFLTPIPPNSGPDSEHYNTRTTKGWRWISRGFWQRDGELLALASLDEAAGFFGPGLELHAFRLNPADETWEDQGVIYDNAINNFPPQKIPTGQWMMSRRPYNYKKAGVQFLVGGVEGIDQWESFPVLGSSSELSAEEPFWWQLPDGNLMALFRDNRRSGFLYRSFSVDNGRTWSRPTKTDFPDATSKINGLRLKDGRYVLVSNANPKKRDPLVLSISDDGLVFTRMGYLIGGRRIDYPHVIEHEGHLLVAFSGGKQSVEVLKIRLEDLDGFVNGGAE
;
A
#
# COMPACT_ATOMS: atom_id res chain seq x y z
N MET A 1 -52.47 19.49 -66.44
CA MET A 1 -51.73 18.24 -66.71
C MET A 1 -51.02 17.80 -65.44
N PHE A 2 -51.46 16.66 -64.90
CA PHE A 2 -50.76 15.66 -64.06
C PHE A 2 -49.51 16.00 -63.23
N ARG A 3 -49.60 15.59 -61.94
CA ARG A 3 -48.56 15.00 -61.03
C ARG A 3 -47.54 15.99 -60.42
N SER A 4 -47.18 15.97 -59.13
CA SER A 4 -47.34 14.98 -58.04
C SER A 4 -47.11 15.60 -56.64
N LEU A 5 -47.86 15.05 -55.67
CA LEU A 5 -47.62 14.80 -54.24
C LEU A 5 -47.35 15.92 -53.20
N LEU A 6 -48.42 16.12 -52.43
CA LEU A 6 -48.52 16.41 -51.00
C LEU A 6 -47.94 15.26 -50.13
N ALA A 7 -47.28 15.56 -49.00
CA ALA A 7 -47.39 14.78 -47.75
C ALA A 7 -46.61 15.43 -46.58
N THR A 8 -47.33 16.12 -45.71
CA THR A 8 -46.94 16.53 -44.37
C THR A 8 -46.71 15.30 -43.49
N LEU A 9 -45.50 15.08 -43.00
CA LEU A 9 -45.19 13.99 -42.07
C LEU A 9 -45.50 14.45 -40.63
N ILE A 10 -46.52 13.82 -40.04
CA ILE A 10 -46.83 13.85 -38.62
C ILE A 10 -45.71 13.11 -37.88
N CYS A 11 -44.84 13.83 -37.17
CA CYS A 11 -43.96 13.23 -36.17
C CYS A 11 -44.78 12.97 -34.90
N LEU A 12 -45.28 11.75 -34.77
CA LEU A 12 -45.66 11.16 -33.49
C LEU A 12 -44.42 11.18 -32.57
N LEU A 13 -44.42 12.11 -31.61
CA LEU A 13 -43.59 12.01 -30.41
C LEU A 13 -44.15 10.86 -29.58
N SER A 14 -43.70 9.64 -29.89
CA SER A 14 -43.76 8.52 -28.97
C SER A 14 -42.85 8.89 -27.79
N ALA A 15 -43.44 9.42 -26.72
CA ALA A 15 -42.78 9.44 -25.43
C ALA A 15 -42.50 7.99 -25.04
N THR A 16 -41.32 7.49 -25.35
CA THR A 16 -40.80 6.27 -24.76
C THR A 16 -40.57 6.58 -23.29
N SER A 17 -41.60 6.34 -22.46
CA SER A 17 -41.42 6.14 -21.04
C SER A 17 -40.39 5.03 -20.89
N VAL A 18 -39.15 5.38 -20.55
CA VAL A 18 -38.17 4.42 -20.06
C VAL A 18 -38.78 3.86 -18.78
N HIS A 19 -39.48 2.72 -18.89
CA HIS A 19 -39.79 1.91 -17.72
C HIS A 19 -38.43 1.58 -17.10
N ALA A 20 -38.11 2.19 -15.96
CA ALA A 20 -36.90 1.84 -15.22
C ALA A 20 -36.90 0.33 -15.03
N ALA A 21 -35.85 -0.34 -15.51
CA ALA A 21 -35.73 -1.79 -15.37
C ALA A 21 -35.85 -2.15 -13.89
N LYS A 22 -36.59 -3.23 -13.58
CA LYS A 22 -36.71 -3.72 -12.21
C LYS A 22 -35.31 -4.01 -11.66
N PRO A 23 -34.91 -3.43 -10.51
CA PRO A 23 -33.56 -3.62 -9.99
C PRO A 23 -33.33 -5.09 -9.58
N ASP A 24 -32.15 -5.61 -9.88
CA ASP A 24 -31.68 -6.89 -9.34
C ASP A 24 -31.24 -6.73 -7.89
N VAL A 25 -30.63 -5.57 -7.58
CA VAL A 25 -30.09 -5.21 -6.28
C VAL A 25 -30.58 -3.81 -5.86
N VAL A 26 -31.04 -3.68 -4.62
CA VAL A 26 -31.37 -2.38 -4.01
C VAL A 26 -30.41 -2.12 -2.86
N VAL A 27 -29.73 -0.98 -2.89
CA VAL A 27 -28.81 -0.54 -1.82
C VAL A 27 -29.44 0.65 -1.11
N ILE A 28 -29.59 0.56 0.21
CA ILE A 28 -30.08 1.66 1.04
C ILE A 28 -28.89 2.26 1.80
N GLY A 29 -28.62 3.54 1.55
CA GLY A 29 -27.48 4.29 2.09
C GLY A 29 -26.38 4.51 1.04
N GLY A 30 -26.15 5.76 0.67
CA GLY A 30 -25.04 6.22 -0.18
C GLY A 30 -23.76 6.49 0.60
N THR A 31 -23.50 5.68 1.65
CA THR A 31 -22.22 5.68 2.37
C THR A 31 -21.10 5.13 1.48
N PRO A 32 -19.82 5.27 1.84
CA PRO A 32 -18.73 4.67 1.08
C PRO A 32 -18.93 3.16 0.84
N GLY A 33 -19.41 2.41 1.83
CA GLY A 33 -19.75 1.00 1.67
C GLY A 33 -20.94 0.74 0.74
N GLY A 34 -21.97 1.61 0.76
CA GLY A 34 -23.09 1.50 -0.17
C GLY A 34 -22.70 1.79 -1.61
N ILE A 35 -21.85 2.80 -1.82
CA ILE A 35 -21.32 3.18 -3.14
C ILE A 35 -20.48 2.05 -3.72
N THR A 36 -19.53 1.48 -2.96
CA THR A 36 -18.71 0.38 -3.47
C THR A 36 -19.51 -0.90 -3.70
N ALA A 37 -20.56 -1.16 -2.91
CA ALA A 37 -21.50 -2.24 -3.17
C ALA A 37 -22.25 -2.04 -4.48
N ALA A 38 -22.75 -0.83 -4.74
CA ALA A 38 -23.43 -0.49 -5.97
C ALA A 38 -22.50 -0.61 -7.19
N ILE A 39 -21.27 -0.09 -7.08
CA ILE A 39 -20.25 -0.18 -8.13
C ILE A 39 -19.87 -1.64 -8.41
N ALA A 40 -19.61 -2.45 -7.37
CA ALA A 40 -19.23 -3.85 -7.55
C ALA A 40 -20.32 -4.67 -8.24
N ALA A 41 -21.58 -4.53 -7.80
CA ALA A 41 -22.72 -5.21 -8.43
C ALA A 41 -23.00 -4.68 -9.85
N GLY A 42 -22.95 -3.35 -10.03
CA GLY A 42 -23.19 -2.70 -11.32
C GLY A 42 -22.15 -3.06 -12.38
N ARG A 43 -20.86 -3.10 -12.02
CA ARG A 43 -19.76 -3.54 -12.91
C ARG A 43 -19.87 -5.02 -13.28
N ALA A 44 -20.56 -5.83 -12.49
CA ALA A 44 -20.92 -7.21 -12.83
C ALA A 44 -22.17 -7.32 -13.73
N GLY A 45 -22.75 -6.19 -14.15
CA GLY A 45 -23.90 -6.11 -15.06
C GLY A 45 -25.26 -6.16 -14.38
N ARG A 46 -25.33 -6.01 -13.05
CA ARG A 46 -26.61 -5.96 -12.31
C ARG A 46 -27.26 -4.59 -12.43
N ASN A 47 -28.60 -4.56 -12.55
CA ASN A 47 -29.36 -3.33 -12.39
C ASN A 47 -29.45 -2.98 -10.91
N VAL A 48 -28.87 -1.85 -10.52
CA VAL A 48 -28.78 -1.44 -9.11
C VAL A 48 -29.55 -0.15 -8.89
N THR A 49 -30.39 -0.10 -7.85
CA THR A 49 -30.91 1.17 -7.33
C THR A 49 -30.20 1.49 -6.02
N LEU A 50 -29.44 2.58 -5.99
CA LEU A 50 -28.81 3.14 -4.79
C LEU A 50 -29.68 4.28 -4.24
N VAL A 51 -30.14 4.18 -3.00
CA VAL A 51 -30.99 5.17 -2.33
C VAL A 51 -30.16 5.94 -1.32
N GLU A 52 -30.10 7.27 -1.44
CA GLU A 52 -29.36 8.14 -0.52
C GLU A 52 -30.28 9.19 0.11
N TYR A 53 -30.13 9.33 1.43
CA TYR A 53 -30.92 10.25 2.24
C TYR A 53 -30.67 11.71 1.82
N HIS A 54 -29.43 12.14 1.68
CA HIS A 54 -29.04 13.50 1.29
C HIS A 54 -29.13 13.72 -0.22
N ASP A 55 -29.02 14.99 -0.65
CA ASP A 55 -28.79 15.33 -2.05
C ASP A 55 -27.33 15.06 -2.49
N HIS A 56 -26.51 14.53 -1.58
CA HIS A 56 -25.08 14.27 -1.72
C HIS A 56 -24.76 12.82 -1.34
N VAL A 57 -23.86 12.19 -2.07
CA VAL A 57 -23.39 10.82 -1.76
C VAL A 57 -22.05 10.86 -1.04
N GLY A 58 -21.61 9.75 -0.46
CA GLY A 58 -20.27 9.58 0.10
C GLY A 58 -20.19 9.63 1.63
N GLY A 59 -21.31 9.85 2.31
CA GLY A 59 -21.38 9.83 3.78
C GLY A 59 -20.35 10.76 4.43
N MET A 60 -19.55 10.24 5.36
CA MET A 60 -18.54 11.05 6.06
C MET A 60 -17.42 11.59 5.18
N MET A 61 -17.03 10.86 4.11
CA MET A 61 -15.92 11.30 3.23
C MET A 61 -16.25 12.62 2.53
N THR A 62 -17.51 12.81 2.19
CA THR A 62 -18.05 14.04 1.59
C THR A 62 -18.72 14.94 2.63
N GLY A 63 -19.00 14.41 3.82
CA GLY A 63 -19.53 15.12 5.00
C GLY A 63 -18.46 15.64 5.96
N GLY A 64 -17.26 15.97 5.45
CA GLY A 64 -16.22 16.69 6.19
C GLY A 64 -15.03 15.87 6.69
N LEU A 65 -15.06 14.54 6.57
CA LEU A 65 -13.88 13.69 6.83
C LEU A 65 -12.93 13.70 5.62
N GLY A 66 -12.05 14.69 5.59
CA GLY A 66 -11.05 14.90 4.53
C GLY A 66 -9.76 14.09 4.67
N LYS A 67 -9.59 13.35 5.76
CA LYS A 67 -8.46 12.42 5.99
C LYS A 67 -8.98 10.99 6.09
N SER A 68 -8.51 10.11 5.20
CA SER A 68 -8.71 8.66 5.39
C SER A 68 -7.90 8.15 6.58
N ASP A 69 -8.60 7.59 7.57
CA ASP A 69 -7.99 6.96 8.74
C ASP A 69 -7.50 5.55 8.36
N ILE A 70 -6.20 5.44 8.13
CA ILE A 70 -5.51 4.20 7.73
C ILE A 70 -4.08 4.17 8.31
N GLU A 71 -3.67 3.04 8.88
CA GLU A 71 -2.32 2.85 9.44
C GLU A 71 -1.44 1.95 8.55
N HIS A 72 -2.06 0.98 7.89
CA HIS A 72 -1.45 0.00 7.00
C HIS A 72 -2.08 0.08 5.61
N ARG A 73 -1.54 0.95 4.74
CA ARG A 73 -2.06 1.21 3.39
C ARG A 73 -2.20 -0.05 2.53
N GLU A 74 -1.32 -1.03 2.76
CA GLU A 74 -1.28 -2.31 2.07
C GLU A 74 -2.42 -3.28 2.46
N MET A 75 -3.16 -2.99 3.54
CA MET A 75 -4.23 -3.87 4.04
C MET A 75 -5.60 -3.55 3.46
N VAL A 76 -5.73 -2.44 2.72
CA VAL A 76 -6.99 -2.05 2.06
C VAL A 76 -6.75 -1.86 0.56
N GLY A 77 -7.47 -2.64 -0.25
CA GLY A 77 -7.32 -2.69 -1.70
C GLY A 77 -8.61 -2.35 -2.45
N GLY A 78 -8.73 -2.87 -3.68
CA GLY A 78 -9.96 -2.83 -4.47
C GLY A 78 -10.41 -1.42 -4.88
N ILE A 79 -11.71 -1.18 -4.82
CA ILE A 79 -12.34 0.09 -5.24
C ILE A 79 -11.82 1.28 -4.40
N PHE A 80 -11.37 1.05 -3.17
CA PHE A 80 -10.73 2.10 -2.38
C PHE A 80 -9.40 2.57 -3.01
N THR A 81 -8.57 1.66 -3.51
CA THR A 81 -7.32 2.00 -4.23
C THR A 81 -7.61 2.78 -5.51
N GLU A 82 -8.71 2.46 -6.20
CA GLU A 82 -9.16 3.23 -7.37
C GLU A 82 -9.59 4.65 -6.97
N TYR A 83 -10.37 4.79 -5.88
CA TYR A 83 -10.79 6.08 -5.36
C TYR A 83 -9.60 6.99 -5.02
N ILE A 84 -8.62 6.53 -4.23
CA ILE A 84 -7.46 7.35 -3.86
C ILE A 84 -6.63 7.74 -5.09
N ALA A 85 -6.50 6.86 -6.10
CA ALA A 85 -5.80 7.17 -7.33
C ALA A 85 -6.49 8.29 -8.11
N ARG A 86 -7.83 8.28 -8.17
CA ARG A 86 -8.64 9.33 -8.81
C ARG A 86 -8.59 10.65 -8.06
N VAL A 87 -8.64 10.64 -6.73
CA VAL A 87 -8.42 11.84 -5.91
C VAL A 87 -7.06 12.45 -6.20
N ARG A 88 -5.99 11.64 -6.20
CA ARG A 88 -4.65 12.12 -6.53
C ARG A 88 -4.61 12.71 -7.94
N GLU A 89 -5.20 12.03 -8.92
CA GLU A 89 -5.24 12.49 -10.31
C GLU A 89 -6.03 13.78 -10.47
N HIS A 90 -7.12 13.99 -9.72
CA HIS A 90 -7.82 15.26 -9.67
C HIS A 90 -6.84 16.40 -9.37
N TYR A 91 -6.06 16.30 -8.29
CA TYR A 91 -5.10 17.35 -7.93
C TYR A 91 -3.96 17.50 -8.94
N VAL A 92 -3.46 16.39 -9.50
CA VAL A 92 -2.41 16.43 -10.54
C VAL A 92 -2.90 17.14 -11.80
N ARG A 93 -4.13 16.85 -12.24
CA ARG A 93 -4.76 17.50 -13.40
C ARG A 93 -5.03 18.97 -13.15
N THR A 94 -5.49 19.33 -11.95
CA THR A 94 -5.84 20.71 -11.61
C THR A 94 -4.61 21.61 -11.41
N TYR A 95 -3.54 21.10 -10.79
CA TYR A 95 -2.41 21.93 -10.36
C TYR A 95 -1.04 21.57 -10.96
N GLY A 96 -0.91 20.40 -11.60
CA GLY A 96 0.36 19.84 -12.04
C GLY A 96 1.08 19.02 -10.97
N ARG A 97 1.91 18.06 -11.39
CA ARG A 97 2.47 16.98 -10.55
C ARG A 97 3.28 17.45 -9.33
N ASP A 98 3.97 18.58 -9.45
CA ASP A 98 4.91 19.06 -8.42
C ASP A 98 4.29 20.09 -7.44
N HIS A 99 3.02 20.44 -7.64
CA HIS A 99 2.33 21.45 -6.84
C HIS A 99 2.13 21.01 -5.38
N GLU A 100 2.08 21.98 -4.46
CA GLU A 100 1.95 21.71 -3.02
C GLU A 100 0.67 20.94 -2.67
N ASN A 101 -0.45 21.25 -3.31
CA ASN A 101 -1.71 20.52 -3.12
C ASN A 101 -1.61 19.02 -3.47
N VAL A 102 -0.80 18.64 -4.47
CA VAL A 102 -0.56 17.23 -4.80
C VAL A 102 0.23 16.53 -3.69
N LYS A 103 1.12 17.25 -3.00
CA LYS A 103 1.83 16.74 -1.82
C LYS A 103 0.90 16.65 -0.61
N LYS A 104 0.05 17.67 -0.40
CA LYS A 104 -0.93 17.74 0.70
C LYS A 104 -2.03 16.70 0.59
N CYS A 105 -2.38 16.25 -0.62
CA CYS A 105 -3.36 15.18 -0.81
C CYS A 105 -2.81 13.78 -0.40
N ARG A 106 -1.52 13.68 -0.06
CA ARG A 106 -0.88 12.47 0.51
C ARG A 106 -1.11 11.20 -0.32
N ASP A 107 -0.96 11.30 -1.64
CA ASP A 107 -1.26 10.25 -2.61
C ASP A 107 -2.76 9.92 -2.75
N GLY A 108 -3.62 10.89 -2.44
CA GLY A 108 -5.09 10.78 -2.57
C GLY A 108 -5.81 10.36 -1.30
N TYR A 109 -5.08 10.11 -0.20
CA TYR A 109 -5.67 9.78 1.11
C TYR A 109 -6.24 11.02 1.83
N TYR A 110 -5.89 12.22 1.36
CA TYR A 110 -6.30 13.49 1.96
C TYR A 110 -6.97 14.32 0.86
N TYR A 111 -8.14 14.87 1.16
CA TYR A 111 -8.98 15.51 0.15
C TYR A 111 -9.96 16.50 0.77
N GLU A 112 -10.38 17.46 -0.06
CA GLU A 112 -11.54 18.30 0.19
C GLU A 112 -12.84 17.49 0.04
N PRO A 113 -13.88 17.76 0.85
CA PRO A 113 -15.15 17.03 0.77
C PRO A 113 -15.82 17.12 -0.60
N SER A 114 -15.81 18.31 -1.22
CA SER A 114 -16.28 18.53 -2.60
C SER A 114 -15.55 17.65 -3.64
N VAL A 115 -14.22 17.55 -3.53
CA VAL A 115 -13.40 16.69 -4.42
C VAL A 115 -13.73 15.21 -4.22
N ALA A 116 -13.94 14.77 -2.98
CA ALA A 116 -14.38 13.41 -2.70
C ALA A 116 -15.74 13.11 -3.34
N GLU A 117 -16.68 14.06 -3.27
CA GLU A 117 -18.01 13.91 -3.88
C GLU A 117 -17.90 13.81 -5.40
N ASP A 118 -17.16 14.71 -6.04
CA ASP A 118 -16.94 14.71 -7.49
C ASP A 118 -16.41 13.36 -7.98
N VAL A 119 -15.41 12.81 -7.30
CA VAL A 119 -14.79 11.53 -7.64
C VAL A 119 -15.79 10.38 -7.46
N LEU A 120 -16.55 10.34 -6.36
CA LEU A 120 -17.53 9.29 -6.12
C LEU A 120 -18.71 9.35 -7.11
N ASP A 121 -19.20 10.55 -7.41
CA ASP A 121 -20.24 10.77 -8.42
C ASP A 121 -19.73 10.40 -9.83
N GLU A 122 -18.46 10.65 -10.16
CA GLU A 122 -17.83 10.17 -11.41
C GLU A 122 -17.81 8.64 -11.46
N MET A 123 -17.31 7.99 -10.40
CA MET A 123 -17.25 6.52 -10.33
C MET A 123 -18.63 5.86 -10.44
N LEU A 124 -19.67 6.45 -9.85
CA LEU A 124 -21.06 5.98 -10.00
C LEU A 124 -21.58 6.16 -11.42
N ARG A 125 -21.36 7.33 -12.04
CA ARG A 125 -21.82 7.65 -13.41
C ARG A 125 -21.19 6.76 -14.48
N GLU A 126 -19.97 6.30 -14.28
CA GLU A 126 -19.29 5.37 -15.20
C GLU A 126 -19.95 3.98 -15.29
N VAL A 127 -20.84 3.64 -14.34
CA VAL A 127 -21.52 2.35 -14.30
C VAL A 127 -23.00 2.55 -14.69
N PRO A 128 -23.37 2.38 -15.98
CA PRO A 128 -24.67 2.80 -16.50
C PRO A 128 -25.86 2.00 -15.95
N THR A 129 -25.61 0.86 -15.30
CA THR A 129 -26.66 0.03 -14.67
C THR A 129 -27.04 0.50 -13.27
N ILE A 130 -26.39 1.54 -12.74
CA ILE A 130 -26.71 2.13 -11.44
C ILE A 130 -27.68 3.31 -11.62
N THR A 131 -28.80 3.26 -10.90
CA THR A 131 -29.71 4.39 -10.70
C THR A 131 -29.54 4.93 -9.28
N VAL A 132 -29.14 6.19 -9.13
CA VAL A 132 -28.99 6.86 -7.83
C VAL A 132 -30.22 7.70 -7.53
N LEU A 133 -30.86 7.46 -6.39
CA LEU A 133 -32.00 8.22 -5.88
C LEU A 133 -31.56 9.05 -4.67
N LYS A 134 -31.06 10.26 -4.93
CA LYS A 134 -30.67 11.24 -3.90
C LYS A 134 -31.91 11.94 -3.32
N GLY A 135 -31.91 12.25 -2.03
CA GLY A 135 -33.06 12.87 -1.32
C GLY A 135 -34.18 11.90 -0.93
N TRP A 136 -33.92 10.59 -0.94
CA TRP A 136 -34.88 9.54 -0.64
C TRP A 136 -34.48 8.76 0.60
N ARG A 137 -35.46 8.40 1.44
CA ARG A 137 -35.20 7.61 2.65
C ARG A 137 -36.07 6.39 2.72
N LEU A 138 -35.61 5.38 3.47
CA LEU A 138 -36.43 4.23 3.83
C LEU A 138 -37.65 4.68 4.65
N LYS A 139 -38.81 4.10 4.32
CA LYS A 139 -40.06 4.24 5.07
C LYS A 139 -40.50 2.93 5.71
N SER A 140 -40.46 1.82 4.96
CA SER A 140 -40.84 0.50 5.47
C SER A 140 -40.19 -0.64 4.68
N ALA A 141 -40.20 -1.85 5.23
CA ALA A 141 -39.71 -3.06 4.58
C ALA A 141 -40.80 -4.14 4.59
N THR A 142 -40.89 -4.91 3.50
CA THR A 142 -41.84 -6.02 3.36
C THR A 142 -41.08 -7.34 3.37
N VAL A 143 -41.40 -8.19 4.35
CA VAL A 143 -40.80 -9.51 4.54
C VAL A 143 -41.86 -10.59 4.33
N THR A 144 -41.52 -11.64 3.59
CA THR A 144 -42.37 -12.81 3.36
C THR A 144 -41.55 -14.06 3.59
N ASN A 145 -42.02 -14.99 4.42
CA ASN A 145 -41.31 -16.22 4.77
C ASN A 145 -39.85 -15.96 5.23
N ASN A 146 -39.66 -14.99 6.13
CA ASN A 146 -38.35 -14.54 6.61
C ASN A 146 -37.38 -14.02 5.52
N ARG A 147 -37.89 -13.67 4.33
CA ARG A 147 -37.09 -13.07 3.25
C ARG A 147 -37.57 -11.65 2.97
N LEU A 148 -36.63 -10.71 2.89
CA LEU A 148 -36.91 -9.34 2.44
C LEU A 148 -37.20 -9.35 0.92
N VAL A 149 -38.37 -8.85 0.53
CA VAL A 149 -38.85 -8.91 -0.87
C VAL A 149 -39.11 -7.53 -1.48
N ALA A 150 -39.37 -6.51 -0.65
CA ALA A 150 -39.57 -5.14 -1.10
C ALA A 150 -39.27 -4.12 0.01
N VAL A 151 -38.99 -2.89 -0.39
CA VAL A 151 -38.90 -1.71 0.50
C VAL A 151 -39.78 -0.59 -0.04
N GLU A 152 -40.34 0.21 0.86
CA GLU A 152 -40.96 1.49 0.53
C GLU A 152 -39.97 2.62 0.87
N ILE A 153 -39.74 3.51 -0.08
CA ILE A 153 -38.93 4.72 0.10
C ILE A 153 -39.80 5.97 -0.11
N VAL A 154 -39.45 7.06 0.56
CA VAL A 154 -40.15 8.34 0.45
C VAL A 154 -39.17 9.48 0.14
N ASN A 155 -39.57 10.36 -0.77
CA ASN A 155 -38.83 11.57 -1.09
C ASN A 155 -38.98 12.59 0.03
N ARG A 156 -37.86 13.11 0.54
CA ARG A 156 -37.85 14.00 1.72
C ARG A 156 -38.46 15.37 1.46
N LYS A 157 -38.60 15.79 0.19
CA LYS A 157 -39.04 17.14 -0.20
C LYS A 157 -40.46 17.19 -0.75
N SER A 158 -41.02 16.06 -1.20
CA SER A 158 -42.27 16.03 -1.98
C SER A 158 -43.30 14.99 -1.52
N ASP A 159 -43.02 14.26 -0.43
CA ASP A 159 -43.84 13.15 0.09
C ASP A 159 -44.14 12.02 -0.93
N GLU A 160 -43.48 12.03 -2.10
CA GLU A 160 -43.58 10.97 -3.10
C GLU A 160 -43.06 9.65 -2.52
N SER A 161 -43.86 8.58 -2.57
CA SER A 161 -43.47 7.22 -2.16
C SER A 161 -43.21 6.32 -3.37
N ARG A 162 -42.22 5.43 -3.27
CA ARG A 162 -41.96 4.36 -4.26
C ARG A 162 -41.74 3.02 -3.57
N THR A 163 -42.22 1.95 -4.19
CA THR A 163 -41.91 0.58 -3.77
C THR A 163 -40.86 -0.01 -4.69
N LEU A 164 -39.76 -0.51 -4.10
CA LEU A 164 -38.68 -1.18 -4.81
C LEU A 164 -38.66 -2.66 -4.45
N SER A 165 -38.65 -3.54 -5.44
CA SER A 165 -38.50 -4.99 -5.27
C SER A 165 -37.26 -5.48 -6.00
N ALA A 166 -36.43 -6.27 -5.33
CA ALA A 166 -35.16 -6.78 -5.84
C ALA A 166 -34.92 -8.22 -5.39
N LYS A 167 -33.93 -8.90 -5.98
CA LYS A 167 -33.52 -10.23 -5.53
C LYS A 167 -32.67 -10.17 -4.26
N VAL A 168 -31.84 -9.14 -4.15
CA VAL A 168 -30.96 -8.88 -3.01
C VAL A 168 -31.09 -7.43 -2.60
N PHE A 169 -31.10 -7.19 -1.30
CA PHE A 169 -31.05 -5.88 -0.69
C PHE A 169 -29.74 -5.73 0.08
N ILE A 170 -29.21 -4.52 0.13
CA ILE A 170 -28.01 -4.18 0.89
C ILE A 170 -28.36 -3.03 1.82
N ASP A 171 -28.19 -3.23 3.13
CA ASP A 171 -28.28 -2.17 4.13
C ASP A 171 -26.90 -1.57 4.40
N ALA A 172 -26.65 -0.43 3.78
CA ALA A 172 -25.41 0.32 3.91
C ALA A 172 -25.63 1.65 4.67
N THR A 173 -26.69 1.77 5.47
CA THR A 173 -26.86 2.96 6.34
C THR A 173 -25.96 2.86 7.57
N TYR A 174 -25.60 4.02 8.14
CA TYR A 174 -24.86 4.06 9.41
C TYR A 174 -25.71 3.53 10.58
N GLU A 175 -27.03 3.70 10.49
CA GLU A 175 -27.99 3.39 11.55
C GLU A 175 -28.49 1.94 11.56
N GLY A 176 -28.30 1.19 10.47
CA GLY A 176 -28.86 -0.15 10.29
C GLY A 176 -30.39 -0.15 10.16
N ASP A 177 -30.93 0.82 9.43
CA ASP A 177 -32.37 1.09 9.39
C ASP A 177 -33.14 0.05 8.56
N LEU A 178 -32.56 -0.49 7.50
CA LEU A 178 -33.24 -1.46 6.64
C LEU A 178 -33.38 -2.82 7.32
N TYR A 179 -32.30 -3.36 7.91
CA TYR A 179 -32.43 -4.64 8.60
C TYR A 179 -33.33 -4.53 9.83
N ALA A 180 -33.36 -3.38 10.51
CA ALA A 180 -34.26 -3.15 11.64
C ALA A 180 -35.72 -3.12 11.15
N ALA A 181 -36.01 -2.39 10.07
CA ALA A 181 -37.34 -2.37 9.46
C ALA A 181 -37.78 -3.76 8.93
N ALA A 182 -36.82 -4.58 8.49
CA ALA A 182 -37.07 -5.96 8.08
C ALA A 182 -37.25 -6.94 9.26
N GLY A 183 -37.11 -6.48 10.51
CA GLY A 183 -37.28 -7.30 11.71
C GLY A 183 -36.08 -8.21 12.04
N ALA A 184 -34.91 -7.94 11.46
CA ALA A 184 -33.68 -8.60 11.88
C ALA A 184 -33.33 -8.21 13.32
N LYS A 185 -32.73 -9.14 14.07
CA LYS A 185 -32.27 -8.88 15.44
C LYS A 185 -30.98 -8.05 15.42
N PHE A 186 -30.84 -7.17 16.39
CA PHE A 186 -29.69 -6.28 16.53
C PHE A 186 -29.41 -5.97 18.01
N ARG A 187 -28.23 -5.41 18.26
CA ARG A 187 -27.81 -4.85 19.55
C ARG A 187 -27.79 -3.32 19.44
N ILE A 188 -28.03 -2.64 20.57
CA ILE A 188 -27.85 -1.20 20.77
C ILE A 188 -27.15 -1.05 22.13
N GLY A 189 -26.27 -0.07 22.26
CA GLY A 189 -25.50 0.16 23.49
C GLY A 189 -24.20 -0.63 23.49
N ARG A 190 -23.76 -1.10 24.65
CA ARG A 190 -22.48 -1.77 24.90
C ARG A 190 -22.73 -3.02 25.73
N GLU A 191 -22.22 -4.14 25.24
CA GLU A 191 -22.30 -5.44 25.90
C GLU A 191 -21.51 -5.44 27.21
N SER A 192 -21.87 -6.31 28.16
CA SER A 192 -21.06 -6.49 29.36
C SER A 192 -19.77 -7.25 29.02
N ARG A 193 -18.75 -7.08 29.85
CA ARG A 193 -17.51 -7.85 29.79
C ARG A 193 -17.77 -9.35 29.85
N GLU A 194 -18.77 -9.78 30.61
CA GLU A 194 -19.08 -11.21 30.77
C GLU A 194 -19.72 -11.84 29.53
N GLU A 195 -20.44 -11.07 28.70
CA GLU A 195 -21.18 -11.62 27.54
C GLU A 195 -20.24 -12.24 26.49
N PHE A 196 -19.11 -11.57 26.23
CA PHE A 196 -18.13 -11.99 25.21
C PHE A 196 -16.70 -12.19 25.75
N ASN A 197 -16.49 -12.00 27.06
CA ASN A 197 -15.17 -12.04 27.71
C ASN A 197 -14.18 -10.96 27.20
N GLU A 198 -14.71 -9.84 26.68
CA GLU A 198 -13.91 -8.75 26.13
C GLU A 198 -13.40 -7.81 27.23
N PRO A 199 -12.08 -7.68 27.46
CA PRO A 199 -11.54 -6.88 28.56
C PRO A 199 -11.97 -5.40 28.50
N HIS A 200 -12.19 -4.85 27.29
CA HIS A 200 -12.56 -3.45 27.10
C HIS A 200 -14.08 -3.19 26.98
N ALA A 201 -14.93 -4.20 27.20
CA ALA A 201 -16.37 -4.04 27.12
C ALA A 201 -17.02 -3.43 28.37
N GLY A 202 -18.28 -3.00 28.20
CA GLY A 202 -19.14 -2.42 29.24
C GLY A 202 -18.77 -1.00 29.67
N VAL A 203 -19.18 -0.63 30.88
CA VAL A 203 -18.81 0.63 31.54
C VAL A 203 -17.32 0.61 31.88
N ILE A 204 -16.56 1.50 31.25
CA ILE A 204 -15.09 1.49 31.27
C ILE A 204 -14.47 2.88 31.36
N TYR A 205 -13.45 2.99 32.19
CA TYR A 205 -12.52 4.12 32.26
C TYR A 205 -11.14 3.61 31.87
N PHE A 206 -10.66 3.96 30.68
CA PHE A 206 -9.37 3.51 30.15
C PHE A 206 -8.39 4.66 30.00
N ASP A 207 -7.26 4.58 30.71
CA ASP A 207 -6.15 5.51 30.51
C ASP A 207 -5.37 5.11 29.26
N TYR A 208 -5.72 5.72 28.13
CA TYR A 208 -5.06 5.50 26.85
C TYR A 208 -3.57 5.90 26.83
N GLN A 209 -3.10 6.73 27.76
CA GLN A 209 -1.69 7.11 27.81
C GLN A 209 -0.84 6.04 28.47
N ASN A 210 -1.34 5.46 29.56
CA ASN A 210 -0.64 4.43 30.33
C ASN A 210 -1.08 3.01 29.96
N LYS A 211 -2.12 2.88 29.14
CA LYS A 211 -2.69 1.62 28.62
C LYS A 211 -3.24 0.75 29.75
N THR A 212 -3.97 1.37 30.67
CA THR A 212 -4.48 0.71 31.89
C THR A 212 -5.95 1.01 32.10
N ILE A 213 -6.70 -0.01 32.53
CA ILE A 213 -8.07 0.13 33.03
C ILE A 213 -8.01 0.80 34.42
N LEU A 214 -8.83 1.83 34.62
CA LEU A 214 -8.87 2.64 35.83
C LEU A 214 -9.98 2.18 36.81
N PRO A 215 -9.86 2.55 38.12
CA PRO A 215 -10.96 2.41 39.08
C PRO A 215 -12.25 3.06 38.58
N GLY A 216 -13.40 2.47 38.91
CA GLY A 216 -14.71 2.89 38.40
C GLY A 216 -15.16 2.12 37.15
N THR A 217 -14.26 1.38 36.51
CA THR A 217 -14.61 0.37 35.50
C THR A 217 -15.33 -0.79 36.15
N THR A 218 -16.59 -1.05 35.75
CA THR A 218 -17.36 -2.21 36.23
C THR A 218 -17.42 -3.31 35.18
N GLY A 219 -17.38 -2.98 33.89
CA GLY A 219 -17.62 -3.94 32.81
C GLY A 219 -19.09 -4.35 32.66
N GLU A 220 -20.01 -3.69 33.36
CA GLU A 220 -21.45 -3.90 33.20
C GLU A 220 -21.93 -3.38 31.84
N ALA A 221 -22.99 -3.98 31.30
CA ALA A 221 -23.62 -3.50 30.07
C ALA A 221 -24.22 -2.10 30.25
N ASP A 222 -24.32 -1.35 29.15
CA ASP A 222 -24.79 0.05 29.18
C ASP A 222 -25.50 0.40 27.86
N ASP A 223 -26.55 1.21 27.89
CA ASP A 223 -27.33 1.57 26.69
C ASP A 223 -26.77 2.76 25.91
N ARG A 224 -25.80 3.49 26.47
CA ARG A 224 -25.20 4.66 25.82
C ARG A 224 -24.20 4.26 24.75
N LEU A 225 -24.20 5.04 23.69
CA LEU A 225 -23.32 4.90 22.54
C LEU A 225 -22.24 5.99 22.53
N PRO A 226 -21.12 5.77 21.82
CA PRO A 226 -20.10 6.79 21.62
C PRO A 226 -20.67 8.09 21.06
N ALA A 227 -20.18 9.21 21.58
CA ALA A 227 -20.63 10.54 21.18
C ALA A 227 -20.55 10.78 19.67
N TYR A 228 -21.63 11.31 19.09
CA TYR A 228 -21.65 11.77 17.71
C TYR A 228 -21.08 13.19 17.60
N THR A 229 -20.67 13.58 16.40
CA THR A 229 -20.20 14.94 16.15
C THR A 229 -20.26 15.26 14.65
N TYR A 230 -19.81 16.45 14.24
CA TYR A 230 -19.54 16.77 12.84
C TYR A 230 -18.03 16.91 12.63
N ARG A 231 -17.54 16.46 11.47
CA ARG A 231 -16.19 16.77 11.00
C ARG A 231 -16.29 18.04 10.16
N LEU A 232 -15.54 19.08 10.53
CA LEU A 232 -15.61 20.37 9.84
C LEU A 232 -14.52 20.44 8.77
N CYS A 233 -14.84 21.06 7.64
CA CYS A 233 -13.85 21.53 6.68
C CYS A 233 -13.67 23.03 6.92
N LEU A 234 -12.56 23.42 7.55
CA LEU A 234 -12.24 24.81 7.84
C LEU A 234 -11.17 25.33 6.88
N THR A 235 -11.13 26.62 6.61
CA THR A 235 -10.12 27.27 5.79
C THR A 235 -9.36 28.33 6.56
N THR A 236 -8.11 28.53 6.15
CA THR A 236 -7.23 29.63 6.56
C THR A 236 -6.99 30.64 5.44
N ASP A 237 -7.53 30.39 4.24
CA ASP A 237 -7.41 31.29 3.09
C ASP A 237 -8.40 32.46 3.21
N PRO A 238 -7.94 33.71 3.37
CA PRO A 238 -8.81 34.89 3.49
C PRO A 238 -9.77 35.07 2.31
N ALA A 239 -9.44 34.58 1.12
CA ALA A 239 -10.30 34.68 -0.07
C ALA A 239 -11.45 33.67 -0.06
N ASN A 240 -11.41 32.67 0.81
CA ASN A 240 -12.39 31.58 0.90
C ASN A 240 -13.10 31.51 2.27
N VAL A 241 -12.98 32.55 3.10
CA VAL A 241 -13.56 32.57 4.45
C VAL A 241 -15.07 32.83 4.40
N HIS A 242 -15.84 31.95 5.03
CA HIS A 242 -17.21 32.22 5.50
C HIS A 242 -17.21 32.40 7.03
N PRO A 243 -17.26 33.64 7.55
CA PRO A 243 -17.12 33.88 8.98
C PRO A 243 -18.42 33.58 9.74
N LEU A 244 -18.31 33.08 10.97
CA LEU A 244 -19.42 33.09 11.92
C LEU A 244 -19.60 34.51 12.45
N THR A 245 -20.68 35.18 12.06
CA THR A 245 -20.96 36.57 12.49
C THR A 245 -21.82 36.65 13.75
N GLU A 246 -22.52 35.57 14.08
CA GLU A 246 -23.40 35.44 15.25
C GLU A 246 -23.21 34.06 15.89
N PRO A 247 -23.46 33.91 17.20
CA PRO A 247 -23.46 32.59 17.83
C PRO A 247 -24.56 31.70 17.21
N PRO A 248 -24.37 30.38 17.15
CA PRO A 248 -25.41 29.49 16.65
C PRO A 248 -26.65 29.51 17.56
N ALA A 249 -27.77 29.02 17.03
CA ALA A 249 -28.99 28.84 17.81
C ALA A 249 -28.72 28.01 19.08
N ASP A 250 -29.35 28.40 20.19
CA ASP A 250 -29.19 27.78 21.51
C ASP A 250 -27.73 27.75 22.03
N TYR A 251 -26.89 28.68 21.58
CA TYR A 251 -25.54 28.84 22.12
C TYR A 251 -25.59 29.09 23.63
N ASP A 252 -24.93 28.22 24.38
CA ASP A 252 -24.71 28.35 25.80
C ASP A 252 -23.24 28.09 26.10
N ARG A 253 -22.54 29.13 26.56
CA ARG A 253 -21.11 29.08 26.91
C ARG A 253 -20.81 28.05 28.00
N THR A 254 -21.78 27.71 28.86
CA THR A 254 -21.57 26.77 29.97
C THR A 254 -21.19 25.37 29.48
N ASN A 255 -21.52 25.02 28.24
CA ASN A 255 -21.09 23.76 27.61
C ASN A 255 -19.57 23.66 27.40
N TYR A 256 -18.84 24.78 27.39
CA TYR A 256 -17.42 24.82 27.02
C TYR A 256 -16.48 25.22 28.15
N LEU A 257 -17.02 25.62 29.33
CA LEU A 257 -16.21 26.08 30.45
C LEU A 257 -15.24 25.01 30.97
N GLY A 258 -15.56 23.72 30.81
CA GLY A 258 -14.68 22.61 31.18
C GLY A 258 -13.31 22.63 30.48
N TYR A 259 -13.20 23.26 29.30
CA TYR A 259 -11.92 23.38 28.61
C TYR A 259 -10.90 24.24 29.35
N PHE A 260 -11.34 25.18 30.21
CA PHE A 260 -10.41 25.93 31.07
C PHE A 260 -9.75 25.03 32.12
N ASP A 261 -10.51 24.10 32.70
CA ASP A 261 -9.95 23.08 33.60
C ASP A 261 -8.97 22.16 32.85
N ASP A 262 -9.31 21.79 31.61
CA ASP A 262 -8.45 20.97 30.76
C ASP A 262 -7.14 21.67 30.40
N LEU A 263 -7.19 22.96 30.10
CA LEU A 263 -6.00 23.79 29.89
C LEU A 263 -5.13 23.82 31.16
N LYS A 264 -5.72 24.12 32.31
CA LYS A 264 -5.00 24.20 33.59
C LYS A 264 -4.37 22.86 33.99
N ALA A 265 -5.02 21.76 33.66
CA ALA A 265 -4.54 20.40 33.94
C ALA A 265 -3.54 19.86 32.90
N GLY A 266 -3.18 20.63 31.86
CA GLY A 266 -2.29 20.19 30.80
C GLY A 266 -2.89 19.15 29.84
N ARG A 267 -4.22 18.94 29.85
CA ARG A 267 -4.89 17.96 28.95
C ARG A 267 -4.94 18.44 27.49
N LEU A 268 -4.62 19.70 27.25
CA LEU A 268 -4.50 20.33 25.93
C LEU A 268 -3.05 20.45 25.44
N ASP A 269 -2.09 19.87 26.15
CA ASP A 269 -0.69 19.87 25.76
C ASP A 269 -0.41 18.91 24.58
N ALA A 270 0.85 18.89 24.14
CA ALA A 270 1.31 17.96 23.12
C ALA A 270 1.09 16.49 23.57
N PRO A 271 0.76 15.58 22.64
CA PRO A 271 0.69 14.16 22.98
C PRO A 271 2.07 13.65 23.44
N LYS A 272 2.10 12.71 24.40
CA LYS A 272 3.34 12.07 24.89
C LYS A 272 4.22 11.49 23.76
N SER A 273 3.57 10.98 22.70
CA SER A 273 4.21 10.59 21.46
C SER A 273 3.63 11.42 20.31
N TYR A 274 4.44 12.32 19.76
CA TYR A 274 4.07 13.07 18.56
C TYR A 274 4.58 12.34 17.33
N LYS A 275 3.65 11.83 16.52
CA LYS A 275 3.92 11.26 15.20
C LYS A 275 3.54 12.32 14.15
N PRO A 276 4.50 12.91 13.41
CA PRO A 276 4.19 13.85 12.35
C PRO A 276 3.18 13.26 11.35
N GLY A 277 2.17 14.03 10.95
CA GLY A 277 1.15 13.59 9.98
C GLY A 277 -0.07 12.86 10.54
N ARG A 278 -0.21 12.70 11.87
CA ARG A 278 -1.41 12.11 12.52
C ARG A 278 -2.52 13.12 12.85
N GLY A 279 -2.59 14.24 12.14
CA GLY A 279 -3.70 15.21 12.29
C GLY A 279 -3.66 16.11 13.52
N TYR A 280 -2.45 16.49 13.95
CA TYR A 280 -2.26 17.52 14.96
C TYR A 280 -1.53 18.72 14.37
N ASN A 281 -1.99 19.91 14.71
CA ASN A 281 -1.26 21.15 14.49
C ASN A 281 -0.49 21.52 15.78
N PRO A 282 0.86 21.47 15.77
CA PRO A 282 1.66 21.80 16.94
C PRO A 282 1.45 23.21 17.47
N ALA A 283 1.02 24.16 16.62
CA ALA A 283 0.72 25.52 17.04
C ALA A 283 -0.45 25.60 18.03
N HIS A 284 -1.29 24.56 18.10
CA HIS A 284 -2.42 24.51 19.01
C HIS A 284 -2.08 23.89 20.38
N PHE A 285 -0.93 23.23 20.54
CA PHE A 285 -0.57 22.57 21.81
C PHE A 285 -0.44 23.58 22.95
N GLY A 286 -0.99 23.23 24.11
CA GLY A 286 -1.04 24.10 25.29
C GLY A 286 -2.02 25.27 25.14
N THR A 287 -2.95 25.20 24.17
CA THR A 287 -3.95 26.25 23.93
C THR A 287 -5.37 25.67 23.92
N LEU A 288 -6.37 26.54 24.13
CA LEU A 288 -7.78 26.12 24.04
C LEU A 288 -8.18 25.66 22.63
N VAL A 289 -7.47 26.09 21.59
CA VAL A 289 -7.71 25.64 20.20
C VAL A 289 -7.47 24.13 20.06
N ARG A 290 -6.73 23.51 20.98
CA ARG A 290 -6.56 22.05 21.02
C ARG A 290 -7.82 21.26 21.39
N ALA A 291 -8.90 21.95 21.77
CA ALA A 291 -10.25 21.37 21.73
C ALA A 291 -10.61 20.84 20.33
N LEU A 292 -9.92 21.32 19.29
CA LEU A 292 -9.97 20.83 17.91
C LEU A 292 -8.72 19.98 17.59
N SER A 293 -8.92 18.91 16.82
CA SER A 293 -7.85 18.17 16.15
C SER A 293 -7.87 18.56 14.67
N VAL A 294 -6.83 19.26 14.24
CA VAL A 294 -6.78 19.95 12.95
C VAL A 294 -5.71 19.30 12.08
N THR A 295 -6.13 18.88 10.89
CA THR A 295 -5.28 18.25 9.88
C THR A 295 -5.33 19.07 8.60
N GLU A 296 -4.19 19.52 8.09
CA GLU A 296 -4.15 20.19 6.80
C GLU A 296 -4.50 19.24 5.65
N ILE A 297 -5.33 19.71 4.75
CA ILE A 297 -5.68 19.08 3.47
C ILE A 297 -5.37 20.09 2.34
N PRO A 298 -5.52 19.73 1.05
CA PRO A 298 -5.30 20.66 -0.06
C PRO A 298 -6.07 21.98 0.05
N ASN A 299 -5.59 23.00 -0.68
CA ASN A 299 -6.24 24.32 -0.83
C ASN A 299 -6.41 25.12 0.47
N ASN A 300 -5.40 25.05 1.35
CA ASN A 300 -5.36 25.78 2.63
C ASN A 300 -6.58 25.49 3.54
N LYS A 301 -7.22 24.35 3.31
CA LYS A 301 -8.29 23.81 4.12
C LYS A 301 -7.74 22.84 5.15
N SER A 302 -8.56 22.54 6.13
CA SER A 302 -8.26 21.60 7.20
C SER A 302 -9.47 20.72 7.48
N ASP A 303 -9.23 19.42 7.60
CA ASP A 303 -10.14 18.50 8.25
C ASP A 303 -10.03 18.68 9.77
N VAL A 304 -11.15 19.00 10.40
CA VAL A 304 -11.24 19.31 11.82
C VAL A 304 -12.21 18.36 12.53
N ASN A 305 -11.65 17.58 13.46
CA ASN A 305 -12.42 16.82 14.44
C ASN A 305 -12.48 17.57 15.77
N ILE A 306 -13.53 17.35 16.56
CA ILE A 306 -13.53 17.79 17.95
C ILE A 306 -12.73 16.77 18.76
N ASN A 307 -11.74 17.24 19.51
CA ASN A 307 -10.86 16.39 20.31
C ASN A 307 -11.65 15.76 21.48
N PRO A 308 -11.75 14.42 21.57
CA PRO A 308 -12.54 13.74 22.61
C PRO A 308 -11.81 13.56 23.95
N ARG A 309 -10.51 13.85 24.00
CA ARG A 309 -9.66 13.65 25.18
C ARG A 309 -9.95 14.58 26.36
N PRO A 310 -10.25 15.88 26.14
CA PRO A 310 -10.52 16.80 27.24
C PRO A 310 -11.79 16.40 27.99
N LEU A 311 -11.82 16.62 29.31
CA LEU A 311 -12.99 16.26 30.11
C LEU A 311 -14.15 17.24 29.90
N GLY A 312 -13.89 18.42 29.32
CA GLY A 312 -14.90 19.37 28.86
C GLY A 312 -15.56 19.01 27.53
N PHE A 313 -15.27 17.85 26.94
CA PHE A 313 -15.87 17.42 25.67
C PHE A 313 -17.42 17.33 25.78
N PRO A 314 -18.19 18.14 25.02
CA PRO A 314 -19.60 18.39 25.34
C PRO A 314 -20.61 17.42 24.71
N PHE A 315 -20.17 16.56 23.78
CA PHE A 315 -21.04 15.74 22.94
C PHE A 315 -21.60 14.43 23.54
N PRO A 316 -20.99 13.78 24.55
CA PRO A 316 -21.55 12.55 25.08
C PRO A 316 -22.98 12.73 25.56
N GLU A 317 -23.81 11.68 25.40
CA GLU A 317 -25.24 11.66 25.74
C GLU A 317 -26.15 12.55 24.88
N GLU A 318 -25.61 13.45 24.05
CA GLU A 318 -26.41 14.32 23.17
C GLU A 318 -27.09 13.54 22.02
N ASN A 319 -26.58 12.35 21.68
CA ASN A 319 -27.14 11.45 20.68
C ASN A 319 -28.20 10.48 21.22
N ALA A 320 -28.57 10.58 22.50
CA ALA A 320 -29.60 9.75 23.10
C ALA A 320 -30.93 9.85 22.32
N GLY A 321 -31.50 8.68 21.99
CA GLY A 321 -32.75 8.58 21.22
C GLY A 321 -32.61 8.78 19.70
N TYR A 322 -31.41 9.03 19.15
CA TYR A 322 -31.23 9.20 17.69
C TYR A 322 -31.57 7.93 16.90
N VAL A 323 -31.06 6.79 17.36
CA VAL A 323 -31.10 5.52 16.61
C VAL A 323 -32.54 5.06 16.37
N GLU A 324 -33.39 5.11 17.40
CA GLU A 324 -34.79 4.67 17.34
C GLU A 324 -35.79 5.82 17.15
N GLY A 325 -35.31 7.07 17.12
CA GLY A 325 -36.14 8.24 16.91
C GLY A 325 -36.71 8.31 15.49
N ASP A 326 -37.87 8.96 15.38
CA ASP A 326 -38.44 9.36 14.11
C ASP A 326 -37.62 10.49 13.44
N GLU A 327 -38.03 10.88 12.23
CA GLU A 327 -37.31 11.89 11.45
C GLU A 327 -37.24 13.25 12.19
N GLU A 328 -38.31 13.65 12.89
CA GLU A 328 -38.31 14.89 13.68
C GLU A 328 -37.28 14.83 14.82
N THR A 329 -37.26 13.72 15.56
CA THR A 329 -36.29 13.49 16.64
C THR A 329 -34.86 13.49 16.11
N ARG A 330 -34.59 12.78 15.01
CA ARG A 330 -33.27 12.75 14.37
C ARG A 330 -32.84 14.13 13.88
N GLN A 331 -33.75 14.93 13.32
CA GLN A 331 -33.43 16.30 12.92
C GLN A 331 -33.10 17.21 14.10
N ARG A 332 -33.87 17.14 15.19
CA ARG A 332 -33.57 17.88 16.41
C ARG A 332 -32.18 17.55 16.95
N ILE A 333 -31.81 16.26 16.96
CA ILE A 333 -30.49 15.81 17.42
C ILE A 333 -29.38 16.26 16.45
N ARG A 334 -29.59 16.18 15.13
CA ARG A 334 -28.66 16.72 14.12
C ARG A 334 -28.43 18.22 14.33
N ALA A 335 -29.48 18.99 14.57
CA ALA A 335 -29.39 20.42 14.86
C ALA A 335 -28.64 20.70 16.16
N ARG A 336 -28.91 19.93 17.23
CA ARG A 336 -28.18 20.05 18.50
C ARG A 336 -26.67 19.85 18.33
N HIS A 337 -26.26 18.82 17.58
CA HIS A 337 -24.83 18.55 17.32
C HIS A 337 -24.18 19.63 16.44
N ARG A 338 -24.92 20.15 15.44
CA ARG A 338 -24.47 21.30 14.62
C ARG A 338 -24.20 22.51 15.51
N ASN A 339 -25.15 22.85 16.38
CA ASN A 339 -25.05 24.01 17.26
C ASN A 339 -23.94 23.86 18.30
N LEU A 340 -23.70 22.65 18.81
CA LEU A 340 -22.55 22.37 19.69
C LEU A 340 -21.20 22.53 18.97
N ALA A 341 -21.08 22.05 17.74
CA ALA A 341 -19.84 22.18 16.97
C ALA A 341 -19.54 23.64 16.60
N LEU A 342 -20.54 24.35 16.08
CA LEU A 342 -20.43 25.79 15.77
C LEU A 342 -20.24 26.63 17.04
N GLY A 343 -20.87 26.22 18.15
CA GLY A 343 -20.79 26.93 19.41
C GLY A 343 -19.41 26.82 20.04
N LEU A 344 -18.75 25.66 19.90
CA LEU A 344 -17.35 25.51 20.30
C LEU A 344 -16.44 26.42 19.47
N LEU A 345 -16.61 26.47 18.14
CA LEU A 345 -15.83 27.37 17.27
C LEU A 345 -16.06 28.84 17.65
N TRP A 346 -17.31 29.24 17.85
CA TRP A 346 -17.68 30.58 18.30
C TRP A 346 -17.05 30.93 19.65
N PHE A 347 -17.15 30.03 20.64
CA PHE A 347 -16.57 30.20 21.97
C PHE A 347 -15.06 30.45 21.91
N LEU A 348 -14.33 29.64 21.14
CA LEU A 348 -12.88 29.79 20.97
C LEU A 348 -12.48 31.12 20.29
N GLN A 349 -13.34 31.65 19.42
CA GLN A 349 -13.07 32.88 18.66
C GLN A 349 -13.47 34.16 19.41
N ASN A 350 -14.53 34.11 20.23
CA ASN A 350 -15.24 35.29 20.71
C ASN A 350 -15.35 35.41 22.24
N ASP A 351 -15.18 34.35 23.03
CA ASP A 351 -15.34 34.45 24.49
C ASP A 351 -14.16 35.23 25.12
N ASP A 352 -14.48 36.25 25.91
CA ASP A 352 -13.49 37.18 26.47
C ASP A 352 -12.53 36.50 27.47
N GLU A 353 -12.94 35.39 28.09
CA GLU A 353 -12.10 34.62 29.03
C GLU A 353 -11.09 33.70 28.31
N VAL A 354 -11.29 33.40 27.03
CA VAL A 354 -10.30 32.68 26.21
C VAL A 354 -9.06 33.56 26.05
N PRO A 355 -7.82 33.13 26.39
CA PRO A 355 -6.65 33.98 26.27
C PRO A 355 -6.48 34.60 24.87
N ALA A 356 -6.13 35.88 24.79
CA ALA A 356 -6.08 36.62 23.52
C ALA A 356 -5.20 35.96 22.44
N ALA A 357 -4.09 35.32 22.85
CA ALA A 357 -3.24 34.55 21.94
C ALA A 357 -3.95 33.30 21.37
N HIS A 358 -4.80 32.63 22.18
CA HIS A 358 -5.59 31.48 21.74
C HIS A 358 -6.73 31.94 20.82
N ARG A 359 -7.41 33.04 21.15
CA ARG A 359 -8.41 33.65 20.25
C ARG A 359 -7.80 34.01 18.91
N LYS A 360 -6.59 34.56 18.88
CA LYS A 360 -5.89 34.89 17.63
C LYS A 360 -5.66 33.65 16.75
N LEU A 361 -5.33 32.51 17.35
CA LEU A 361 -5.20 31.24 16.62
C LEU A 361 -6.57 30.73 16.13
N ALA A 362 -7.59 30.76 16.98
CA ALA A 362 -8.95 30.34 16.61
C ALA A 362 -9.55 31.19 15.47
N ASN A 363 -9.26 32.50 15.45
CA ASN A 363 -9.66 33.43 14.40
C ASN A 363 -8.92 33.27 13.07
N GLN A 364 -8.10 32.21 12.92
CA GLN A 364 -7.57 31.80 11.61
C GLN A 364 -8.43 30.73 10.95
N LEU A 365 -9.30 30.05 11.72
CA LEU A 365 -10.06 28.90 11.26
C LEU A 365 -11.52 29.30 10.98
N HIS A 366 -11.92 29.31 9.72
CA HIS A 366 -13.29 29.66 9.33
C HIS A 366 -13.96 28.55 8.52
N LEU A 367 -15.29 28.58 8.42
CA LEU A 367 -15.97 27.73 7.44
C LEU A 367 -15.48 28.11 6.03
N ALA A 368 -15.33 27.13 5.14
CA ALA A 368 -14.93 27.37 3.76
C ALA A 368 -16.13 27.79 2.92
N GLN A 369 -16.00 28.88 2.15
CA GLN A 369 -17.09 29.42 1.33
C GLN A 369 -17.43 28.52 0.14
N ASP A 370 -16.46 27.78 -0.39
CA ASP A 370 -16.64 26.86 -1.51
C ASP A 370 -17.09 25.44 -1.09
N GLU A 371 -17.12 25.12 0.21
CA GLU A 371 -17.63 23.84 0.71
C GLU A 371 -19.06 23.99 1.25
N PHE A 372 -19.91 22.99 1.00
CA PHE A 372 -21.28 22.92 1.54
C PHE A 372 -22.14 24.17 1.31
N ALA A 373 -21.97 24.84 0.16
CA ALA A 373 -22.59 26.13 -0.12
C ALA A 373 -24.13 26.11 -0.05
N ASP A 374 -24.75 24.95 -0.25
CA ASP A 374 -26.19 24.71 -0.17
C ASP A 374 -26.69 24.31 1.23
N ASN A 375 -25.79 24.15 2.22
CA ASN A 375 -26.12 23.82 3.61
C ASN A 375 -25.59 24.86 4.63
N GLY A 376 -25.37 26.08 4.16
CA GLY A 376 -24.83 27.18 4.98
C GLY A 376 -23.37 26.94 5.37
N HIS A 377 -22.57 26.42 4.43
CA HIS A 377 -21.14 26.16 4.58
C HIS A 377 -20.79 25.18 5.71
N PHE A 378 -21.73 24.29 6.03
CA PHE A 378 -21.61 23.31 7.10
C PHE A 378 -21.87 21.88 6.57
N PRO A 379 -21.13 20.86 7.02
CA PRO A 379 -21.31 19.49 6.57
C PRO A 379 -22.74 18.95 6.76
N PHE A 380 -23.22 18.16 5.81
CA PHE A 380 -24.56 17.56 5.86
C PHE A 380 -24.65 16.27 6.70
N GLN A 381 -23.54 15.51 6.80
CA GLN A 381 -23.54 14.20 7.45
C GLN A 381 -23.14 14.31 8.93
N LEU A 382 -24.06 13.94 9.82
CA LEU A 382 -23.74 13.69 11.22
C LEU A 382 -22.84 12.44 11.32
N TYR A 383 -21.73 12.55 12.06
CA TYR A 383 -20.82 11.43 12.27
C TYR A 383 -21.40 10.47 13.31
N VAL A 384 -22.27 9.58 12.83
CA VAL A 384 -22.78 8.43 13.57
C VAL A 384 -21.65 7.42 13.69
N ARG A 385 -20.97 7.41 14.84
CA ARG A 385 -19.83 6.52 15.10
C ARG A 385 -20.26 5.08 15.25
N GLU A 386 -21.45 4.87 15.80
CA GLU A 386 -22.03 3.56 16.09
C GLU A 386 -23.52 3.74 16.36
N ALA A 387 -24.33 2.79 15.90
CA ALA A 387 -25.77 2.80 16.09
C ALA A 387 -26.23 1.38 16.44
N ARG A 388 -27.16 0.81 15.66
CA ARG A 388 -27.47 -0.61 15.78
C ARG A 388 -26.28 -1.42 15.27
N ARG A 389 -26.05 -2.58 15.88
CA ARG A 389 -25.14 -3.63 15.37
C ARG A 389 -25.95 -4.87 15.07
N LEU A 390 -25.85 -5.41 13.86
CA LEU A 390 -26.60 -6.60 13.46
C LEU A 390 -26.32 -7.79 14.40
N ILE A 391 -27.31 -8.65 14.65
CA ILE A 391 -27.07 -10.02 15.13
C ILE A 391 -27.04 -10.92 13.89
N GLY A 392 -25.83 -11.12 13.36
CA GLY A 392 -25.55 -11.89 12.15
C GLY A 392 -25.31 -13.38 12.40
N GLU A 393 -24.88 -14.08 11.36
CA GLU A 393 -24.44 -15.49 11.46
C GLU A 393 -23.12 -15.63 12.22
N TYR A 394 -22.32 -14.57 12.29
CA TYR A 394 -21.15 -14.43 13.16
C TYR A 394 -21.14 -13.05 13.82
N THR A 395 -20.66 -12.92 15.06
CA THR A 395 -20.43 -11.63 15.73
C THR A 395 -18.92 -11.45 15.88
N LEU A 396 -18.34 -10.47 15.19
CA LEU A 396 -16.92 -10.13 15.33
C LEU A 396 -16.69 -9.38 16.66
N THR A 397 -15.67 -9.82 17.38
CA THR A 397 -15.34 -9.42 18.75
C THR A 397 -13.93 -8.83 18.82
N GLU A 398 -13.57 -8.25 19.96
CA GLU A 398 -12.20 -7.85 20.32
C GLU A 398 -11.21 -9.00 20.12
N HIS A 399 -11.59 -10.23 20.49
CA HIS A 399 -10.73 -11.41 20.37
C HIS A 399 -10.34 -11.72 18.92
N ASP A 400 -11.23 -11.43 17.96
CA ASP A 400 -10.92 -11.61 16.55
C ASP A 400 -9.86 -10.61 16.08
N ILE A 401 -9.80 -9.43 16.71
CA ILE A 401 -8.90 -8.31 16.40
C ILE A 401 -7.54 -8.45 17.10
N THR A 402 -7.54 -8.77 18.39
CA THR A 402 -6.34 -8.72 19.23
C THR A 402 -5.66 -10.08 19.38
N GLY A 403 -6.35 -11.19 19.07
CA GLY A 403 -5.99 -12.51 19.59
C GLY A 403 -6.27 -12.59 21.09
N ASP A 404 -6.48 -13.77 21.65
CA ASP A 404 -6.84 -14.02 23.06
C ASP A 404 -5.71 -13.67 24.08
N GLY A 405 -4.91 -12.64 23.82
CA GLY A 405 -3.76 -12.20 24.62
C GLY A 405 -2.55 -13.11 24.54
N GLN A 406 -2.68 -14.29 23.91
CA GLN A 406 -1.54 -15.12 23.52
C GLN A 406 -0.99 -14.53 22.22
N ASP A 407 0.26 -14.05 22.26
CA ASP A 407 1.08 -13.50 21.16
C ASP A 407 0.49 -12.36 20.29
N ASN A 408 -0.71 -11.86 20.60
CA ASN A 408 -1.45 -10.85 19.84
C ASN A 408 -1.69 -11.24 18.36
N THR A 409 -1.89 -12.53 18.07
CA THR A 409 -2.24 -13.00 16.72
C THR A 409 -3.75 -12.92 16.51
N PRO A 410 -4.24 -12.10 15.55
CA PRO A 410 -5.67 -12.04 15.23
C PRO A 410 -6.22 -13.37 14.75
N ARG A 411 -7.54 -13.55 14.87
CA ARG A 411 -8.19 -14.81 14.51
C ARG A 411 -8.24 -15.00 13.00
N HIS A 412 -7.93 -16.22 12.56
CA HIS A 412 -8.11 -16.63 11.17
C HIS A 412 -9.57 -17.01 10.87
N HIS A 413 -10.03 -16.63 9.68
CA HIS A 413 -11.35 -16.93 9.16
C HIS A 413 -11.27 -17.50 7.74
N ASP A 414 -11.70 -18.76 7.57
CA ASP A 414 -11.77 -19.41 6.25
C ASP A 414 -12.65 -18.63 5.26
N ASP A 415 -13.65 -17.91 5.78
CA ASP A 415 -14.57 -17.06 5.03
C ASP A 415 -14.23 -15.57 5.07
N SER A 416 -12.96 -15.22 5.29
CA SER A 416 -12.51 -13.82 5.23
C SER A 416 -12.79 -13.19 3.87
N ILE A 417 -13.37 -11.99 3.90
CA ILE A 417 -13.66 -11.18 2.71
C ILE A 417 -12.96 -9.83 2.70
N ALA A 418 -12.37 -9.41 3.82
CA ALA A 418 -11.64 -8.15 3.93
C ALA A 418 -10.67 -8.23 5.12
N VAL A 419 -9.75 -7.27 5.19
CA VAL A 419 -8.88 -7.06 6.36
C VAL A 419 -9.26 -5.73 7.01
N GLY A 420 -9.46 -5.75 8.33
CA GLY A 420 -9.48 -4.55 9.16
C GLY A 420 -8.09 -4.29 9.73
N GLU A 421 -7.71 -3.04 9.91
CA GLU A 421 -6.34 -2.69 10.35
C GLU A 421 -6.26 -1.56 11.37
N PHE A 422 -7.32 -0.75 11.45
CA PHE A 422 -7.33 0.41 12.32
C PHE A 422 -7.43 0.00 13.80
N PRO A 423 -6.68 0.64 14.72
CA PRO A 423 -6.79 0.35 16.15
C PRO A 423 -8.22 0.50 16.69
N ILE A 424 -8.56 -0.29 17.71
CA ILE A 424 -9.79 -0.10 18.49
C ILE A 424 -9.79 1.34 19.03
N ASP A 425 -10.76 2.14 18.60
CA ASP A 425 -10.90 3.56 18.94
C ASP A 425 -12.38 3.93 19.17
N SER A 426 -12.76 4.11 20.43
CA SER A 426 -14.13 4.46 20.84
C SER A 426 -14.16 5.84 21.50
N PHE A 427 -15.21 6.61 21.21
CA PHE A 427 -15.42 7.95 21.76
C PHE A 427 -16.17 7.88 23.10
N PRO A 428 -16.07 8.92 23.96
CA PRO A 428 -16.73 8.89 25.25
C PRO A 428 -18.26 8.72 25.13
N CYS A 429 -18.84 7.91 26.01
CA CYS A 429 -20.28 7.61 26.03
C CYS A 429 -21.03 8.44 27.09
N ARG A 430 -20.31 9.01 28.06
CA ARG A 430 -20.90 9.78 29.17
C ARG A 430 -20.19 11.11 29.38
N LYS A 431 -20.94 12.15 29.78
CA LYS A 431 -20.35 13.42 30.22
C LYS A 431 -19.61 13.24 31.54
N ARG A 432 -18.68 14.16 31.82
CA ARG A 432 -17.86 14.18 33.04
C ARG A 432 -18.72 14.02 34.29
N GLN A 433 -18.41 13.02 35.10
CA GLN A 433 -19.03 12.78 36.41
C GLN A 433 -18.13 13.32 37.54
N PRO A 434 -18.69 13.59 38.73
CA PRO A 434 -17.89 13.89 39.92
C PRO A 434 -16.89 12.76 40.19
N GLY A 435 -15.59 13.08 40.24
CA GLY A 435 -14.50 12.11 40.41
C GLY A 435 -13.69 11.85 39.13
N ASP A 436 -14.21 12.20 37.96
CA ASP A 436 -13.50 12.05 36.70
C ASP A 436 -12.34 13.07 36.61
N THR A 437 -11.13 12.55 36.56
CA THR A 437 -9.88 13.33 36.59
C THR A 437 -8.96 13.07 35.40
N ILE A 438 -9.04 11.88 34.79
CA ILE A 438 -8.11 11.43 33.74
C ILE A 438 -8.80 11.36 32.37
N VAL A 439 -9.96 10.70 32.29
CA VAL A 439 -10.66 10.37 31.04
C VAL A 439 -12.17 10.38 31.27
N LEU A 440 -12.95 10.58 30.20
CA LEU A 440 -14.39 10.37 30.19
C LEU A 440 -14.72 8.88 29.99
N GLU A 441 -15.82 8.43 30.58
CA GLU A 441 -16.29 7.04 30.49
C GLU A 441 -16.56 6.63 29.03
N GLY A 442 -16.19 5.40 28.66
CA GLY A 442 -16.38 4.82 27.34
C GLY A 442 -15.28 5.15 26.34
N TYR A 443 -14.37 6.09 26.63
CA TYR A 443 -13.27 6.41 25.72
C TYR A 443 -12.21 5.31 25.70
N LEU A 444 -12.03 4.70 24.54
CA LEU A 444 -10.95 3.75 24.25
C LEU A 444 -10.06 4.40 23.19
N GLY A 445 -8.99 5.07 23.60
CA GLY A 445 -8.15 5.82 22.66
C GLY A 445 -7.07 4.96 22.01
N MET A 446 -7.23 4.63 20.73
CA MET A 446 -6.20 4.02 19.86
C MET A 446 -5.41 2.86 20.51
N LEU A 447 -6.01 1.67 20.65
CA LEU A 447 -5.37 0.49 21.26
C LEU A 447 -4.33 -0.18 20.32
N ASP A 448 -3.44 0.62 19.72
CA ASP A 448 -2.46 0.25 18.69
C ASP A 448 -1.41 -0.80 19.14
N HIS A 449 -1.19 -0.91 20.44
CA HIS A 449 -0.28 -1.89 21.03
C HIS A 449 -0.77 -3.33 20.93
N ILE A 450 -2.09 -3.55 20.91
CA ILE A 450 -2.72 -4.89 20.86
C ILE A 450 -3.48 -5.14 19.56
N THR A 451 -3.88 -4.11 18.81
CA THR A 451 -4.48 -4.30 17.49
C THR A 451 -3.42 -4.62 16.42
N ARG A 452 -3.66 -5.62 15.59
CA ARG A 452 -2.91 -5.93 14.36
C ARG A 452 -3.90 -5.99 13.20
N PRO A 453 -3.48 -5.89 11.93
CA PRO A 453 -4.36 -6.21 10.80
C PRO A 453 -5.02 -7.58 11.00
N TYR A 454 -6.34 -7.66 10.90
CA TYR A 454 -7.19 -8.80 11.26
C TYR A 454 -8.19 -9.14 10.15
N GLU A 455 -8.59 -10.40 10.05
CA GLU A 455 -9.52 -10.88 9.01
C GLU A 455 -10.98 -10.60 9.37
N ILE A 456 -11.79 -10.23 8.38
CA ILE A 456 -13.22 -9.96 8.55
C ILE A 456 -14.04 -11.02 7.79
N PRO A 457 -14.77 -11.92 8.49
CA PRO A 457 -15.52 -13.00 7.85
C PRO A 457 -16.82 -12.52 7.21
N TYR A 458 -17.19 -13.11 6.06
CA TYR A 458 -18.42 -12.77 5.33
C TYR A 458 -19.69 -12.84 6.20
N ARG A 459 -19.75 -13.81 7.11
CA ARG A 459 -20.91 -14.06 7.98
C ARG A 459 -21.30 -12.91 8.91
N ILE A 460 -20.44 -11.89 9.11
CA ILE A 460 -20.83 -10.70 9.88
C ILE A 460 -21.87 -9.85 9.14
N MET A 461 -21.91 -9.93 7.81
CA MET A 461 -22.82 -9.12 6.99
C MET A 461 -24.18 -9.80 6.76
N ILE A 462 -24.36 -11.03 7.24
CA ILE A 462 -25.54 -11.85 6.94
C ILE A 462 -26.45 -11.93 8.16
N PRO A 463 -27.69 -11.39 8.10
CA PRO A 463 -28.63 -11.47 9.22
C PRO A 463 -28.96 -12.91 9.59
N LYS A 464 -28.95 -13.22 10.89
CA LYS A 464 -29.24 -14.57 11.39
C LYS A 464 -30.62 -15.07 10.95
N THR A 465 -31.62 -14.20 11.01
CA THR A 465 -33.05 -14.57 10.84
C THR A 465 -33.69 -14.11 9.54
N ILE A 466 -33.14 -13.12 8.85
CA ILE A 466 -33.72 -12.54 7.63
C ILE A 466 -32.85 -12.90 6.43
N ASP A 467 -33.48 -13.34 5.35
CA ASP A 467 -32.82 -13.67 4.09
C ASP A 467 -33.04 -12.58 3.02
N GLY A 468 -32.22 -12.60 1.97
CA GLY A 468 -32.25 -11.60 0.89
C GLY A 468 -31.59 -10.27 1.22
N LEU A 469 -30.86 -10.17 2.35
CA LEU A 469 -30.25 -8.95 2.85
C LEU A 469 -28.76 -9.15 3.18
N ILE A 470 -27.93 -8.16 2.85
CA ILE A 470 -26.50 -8.08 3.20
C ILE A 470 -26.24 -6.73 3.91
N VAL A 471 -25.40 -6.69 4.93
CA VAL A 471 -25.18 -5.51 5.79
C VAL A 471 -23.68 -5.19 5.93
N PRO A 472 -23.08 -4.39 5.03
CA PRO A 472 -21.65 -4.07 5.06
C PRO A 472 -21.23 -2.96 6.03
N VAL A 473 -22.16 -2.14 6.54
CA VAL A 473 -21.83 -0.95 7.38
C VAL A 473 -22.11 -1.22 8.85
N ALA A 474 -23.38 -1.30 9.24
CA ALA A 474 -23.83 -1.65 10.58
C ALA A 474 -23.80 -3.18 10.83
N ALA A 475 -22.69 -3.81 10.42
CA ALA A 475 -22.48 -5.26 10.43
C ALA A 475 -22.47 -5.85 11.85
N SER A 476 -22.43 -7.19 11.94
CA SER A 476 -22.53 -7.92 13.19
C SER A 476 -21.22 -7.97 13.97
N THR A 477 -21.10 -7.11 14.98
CA THR A 477 -19.95 -7.04 15.89
C THR A 477 -20.40 -6.76 17.34
N THR A 478 -19.48 -6.91 18.30
CA THR A 478 -19.58 -6.27 19.62
C THR A 478 -19.31 -4.78 19.51
N HIS A 479 -19.58 -4.02 20.58
CA HIS A 479 -19.21 -2.60 20.67
C HIS A 479 -17.70 -2.39 20.46
N VAL A 480 -16.88 -3.18 21.15
CA VAL A 480 -15.42 -3.06 21.09
C VAL A 480 -14.93 -3.38 19.67
N GLY A 481 -15.43 -4.45 19.05
CA GLY A 481 -15.10 -4.80 17.67
C GLY A 481 -15.53 -3.73 16.66
N PHE A 482 -16.72 -3.14 16.84
CA PHE A 482 -17.25 -2.11 15.94
C PHE A 482 -16.34 -0.89 15.86
N SER A 483 -15.74 -0.52 17.00
CA SER A 483 -14.89 0.66 17.12
C SER A 483 -13.64 0.62 16.22
N SER A 484 -13.27 -0.55 15.71
CA SER A 484 -12.17 -0.75 14.76
C SER A 484 -12.65 -0.88 13.30
N ILE A 485 -13.72 -1.65 13.04
CA ILE A 485 -14.18 -1.88 11.65
C ILE A 485 -14.85 -0.68 10.99
N ARG A 486 -15.30 0.31 11.78
CA ARG A 486 -16.12 1.47 11.36
C ARG A 486 -15.39 2.53 10.51
N MET A 487 -14.24 2.20 9.93
CA MET A 487 -13.46 3.12 9.10
C MET A 487 -13.93 3.05 7.63
N GLU A 488 -13.92 4.19 6.94
CA GLU A 488 -14.38 4.34 5.57
C GLU A 488 -13.64 3.42 4.59
N PRO A 489 -12.30 3.24 4.65
CA PRO A 489 -11.60 2.28 3.81
C PRO A 489 -12.08 0.83 4.03
N THR A 490 -12.29 0.43 5.29
CA THR A 490 -12.82 -0.89 5.64
C THR A 490 -14.25 -1.07 5.14
N TRP A 491 -15.13 -0.09 5.34
CA TRP A 491 -16.50 -0.13 4.81
C TRP A 491 -16.55 -0.18 3.29
N MET A 492 -15.62 0.48 2.59
CA MET A 492 -15.51 0.36 1.13
C MET A 492 -15.17 -1.07 0.71
N ALA A 493 -14.28 -1.77 1.43
CA ALA A 493 -13.96 -3.18 1.18
C ALA A 493 -15.14 -4.12 1.49
N LEU A 494 -15.84 -3.90 2.62
CA LEU A 494 -17.05 -4.65 2.97
C LEU A 494 -18.18 -4.42 1.97
N GLY A 495 -18.35 -3.18 1.51
CA GLY A 495 -19.28 -2.80 0.46
C GLY A 495 -19.00 -3.52 -0.86
N GLN A 496 -17.74 -3.52 -1.31
CA GLN A 496 -17.32 -4.26 -2.50
C GLN A 496 -17.63 -5.76 -2.37
N ALA A 497 -17.38 -6.35 -1.20
CA ALA A 497 -17.75 -7.75 -0.92
C ALA A 497 -19.27 -7.97 -0.94
N ALA A 498 -20.06 -7.06 -0.38
CA ALA A 498 -21.51 -7.15 -0.42
C ALA A 498 -22.06 -7.06 -1.85
N GLY A 499 -21.51 -6.18 -2.69
CA GLY A 499 -21.90 -6.07 -4.10
C GLY A 499 -21.52 -7.31 -4.92
N ALA A 500 -20.31 -7.85 -4.74
CA ALA A 500 -19.87 -9.08 -5.38
C ALA A 500 -20.70 -10.30 -4.93
N ALA A 501 -21.04 -10.37 -3.64
CA ALA A 501 -21.91 -11.41 -3.11
C ALA A 501 -23.35 -11.29 -3.63
N ALA A 502 -23.89 -10.07 -3.75
CA ALA A 502 -25.20 -9.83 -4.35
C ALA A 502 -25.24 -10.27 -5.81
N ASP A 503 -24.21 -9.94 -6.59
CA ASP A 503 -24.06 -10.43 -7.97
C ASP A 503 -24.05 -11.97 -8.03
N LEU A 504 -23.22 -12.62 -7.21
CA LEU A 504 -23.10 -14.07 -7.19
C LEU A 504 -24.40 -14.76 -6.72
N ALA A 505 -25.11 -14.16 -5.76
CA ALA A 505 -26.43 -14.62 -5.32
C ALA A 505 -27.46 -14.55 -6.46
N VAL A 506 -27.47 -13.45 -7.22
CA VAL A 506 -28.35 -13.30 -8.40
C VAL A 506 -27.97 -14.28 -9.51
N GLU A 507 -26.68 -14.45 -9.80
CA GLU A 507 -26.16 -15.35 -10.83
C GLU A 507 -26.52 -16.81 -10.56
N LYS A 508 -26.26 -17.30 -9.34
CA LYS A 508 -26.52 -18.68 -8.95
C LYS A 508 -27.96 -18.92 -8.54
N ASN A 509 -28.78 -17.86 -8.49
CA ASN A 509 -30.14 -17.90 -7.98
C ASN A 509 -30.23 -18.51 -6.57
N VAL A 510 -29.34 -18.06 -5.69
CA VAL A 510 -29.27 -18.49 -4.28
C VAL A 510 -29.52 -17.31 -3.35
N ALA A 511 -29.83 -17.62 -2.11
CA ALA A 511 -29.85 -16.65 -1.02
C ALA A 511 -28.45 -16.08 -0.73
N PRO A 512 -28.30 -14.82 -0.27
CA PRO A 512 -27.00 -14.27 0.14
C PRO A 512 -26.23 -15.14 1.14
N ARG A 513 -26.92 -15.81 2.08
CA ARG A 513 -26.32 -16.76 3.04
C ARG A 513 -25.75 -18.03 2.40
N ALA A 514 -26.19 -18.36 1.18
CA ALA A 514 -25.80 -19.56 0.44
C ALA A 514 -24.82 -19.26 -0.70
N VAL A 515 -24.23 -18.06 -0.71
CA VAL A 515 -23.20 -17.67 -1.67
C VAL A 515 -21.95 -18.57 -1.50
N PRO A 516 -21.41 -19.16 -2.58
CA PRO A 516 -20.18 -19.95 -2.49
C PRO A 516 -18.97 -19.10 -2.14
N ILE A 517 -18.47 -19.22 -0.90
CA ILE A 517 -17.39 -18.38 -0.35
C ILE A 517 -16.12 -18.40 -1.21
N GLY A 518 -15.66 -19.56 -1.68
CA GLY A 518 -14.47 -19.64 -2.54
C GLY A 518 -14.60 -18.80 -3.82
N GLN A 519 -15.76 -18.85 -4.49
CA GLN A 519 -16.00 -18.03 -5.70
C GLN A 519 -16.13 -16.54 -5.37
N LEU A 520 -16.65 -16.19 -4.19
CA LEU A 520 -16.69 -14.80 -3.72
C LEU A 520 -15.27 -14.29 -3.49
N GLN A 521 -14.43 -15.06 -2.77
CA GLN A 521 -13.03 -14.73 -2.52
C GLN A 521 -12.24 -14.60 -3.83
N ASP A 522 -12.43 -15.52 -4.78
CA ASP A 522 -11.81 -15.42 -6.12
C ASP A 522 -12.17 -14.12 -6.83
N ARG A 523 -13.46 -13.72 -6.81
CA ARG A 523 -13.92 -12.45 -7.41
C ARG A 523 -13.29 -11.24 -6.72
N LEU A 524 -13.19 -11.27 -5.39
CA LEU A 524 -12.63 -10.17 -4.61
C LEU A 524 -11.12 -10.03 -4.87
N ALA A 525 -10.38 -11.14 -4.84
CA ALA A 525 -8.94 -11.17 -5.11
C ALA A 525 -8.63 -10.70 -6.55
N GLN A 526 -9.40 -11.16 -7.55
CA GLN A 526 -9.26 -10.69 -8.94
C GLN A 526 -9.50 -9.18 -9.10
N ARG A 527 -10.21 -8.56 -8.16
CA ARG A 527 -10.46 -7.11 -8.13
C ARG A 527 -9.53 -6.37 -7.16
N GLY A 528 -8.43 -7.02 -6.74
CA GLY A 528 -7.40 -6.40 -5.91
C GLY A 528 -7.80 -6.17 -4.46
N GLN A 529 -8.85 -6.83 -3.95
CA GLN A 529 -9.22 -6.76 -2.54
C GLN A 529 -8.29 -7.63 -1.70
N VAL A 530 -7.87 -7.12 -0.54
CA VAL A 530 -7.02 -7.85 0.40
C VAL A 530 -7.92 -8.69 1.31
N LEU A 531 -7.68 -10.01 1.33
CA LEU A 531 -8.51 -10.97 2.06
C LEU A 531 -7.86 -11.52 3.32
N ARG A 532 -6.54 -11.40 3.47
CA ARG A 532 -5.77 -11.97 4.58
C ARG A 532 -4.65 -11.04 4.99
N HIS A 533 -4.36 -10.99 6.29
CA HIS A 533 -3.20 -10.27 6.81
C HIS A 533 -1.96 -11.18 6.79
N SER A 534 -0.85 -10.72 6.20
CA SER A 534 0.43 -11.41 6.32
C SER A 534 1.22 -10.78 7.49
N THR A 535 1.66 -11.60 8.46
CA THR A 535 2.38 -11.15 9.68
C THR A 535 3.74 -10.52 9.42
N ALA A 536 4.31 -10.69 8.23
CA ALA A 536 5.54 -10.01 7.84
C ALA A 536 5.20 -8.69 7.12
N THR A 537 5.45 -7.56 7.80
CA THR A 537 5.21 -6.21 7.27
C THR A 537 6.18 -5.86 6.15
N ALA A 538 5.73 -5.04 5.19
CA ALA A 538 6.53 -4.66 4.03
C ALA A 538 7.88 -4.02 4.45
N PRO A 539 8.97 -4.30 3.73
CA PRO A 539 10.27 -3.73 4.04
C PRO A 539 10.29 -2.22 3.76
N HIS A 540 11.02 -1.44 4.58
CA HIS A 540 11.25 -0.01 4.32
C HIS A 540 12.67 0.39 4.77
N PRO A 541 13.43 1.19 3.99
CA PRO A 541 14.82 1.53 4.31
C PRO A 541 15.04 2.17 5.69
N LYS A 542 14.05 2.93 6.18
CA LYS A 542 14.13 3.65 7.46
C LYS A 542 13.28 3.00 8.55
N ASP A 543 12.02 2.74 8.24
CA ASP A 543 11.01 2.38 9.24
C ASP A 543 10.94 0.88 9.52
N ASN A 544 11.34 0.05 8.55
CA ASN A 544 11.32 -1.40 8.68
C ASN A 544 12.48 -2.08 7.92
N PRO A 545 13.76 -1.73 8.21
CA PRO A 545 14.89 -2.20 7.43
C PRO A 545 15.15 -3.70 7.61
N LEU A 546 14.62 -4.29 8.70
CA LEU A 546 14.85 -5.68 9.10
C LEU A 546 13.72 -6.64 8.70
N SER A 547 12.73 -6.20 7.93
CA SER A 547 11.68 -7.11 7.42
C SER A 547 12.28 -8.26 6.61
N PRO A 548 11.82 -9.51 6.78
CA PRO A 548 12.27 -10.61 5.95
C PRO A 548 11.63 -10.60 4.56
N VAL A 549 10.58 -9.82 4.31
CA VAL A 549 9.81 -9.90 3.06
C VAL A 549 10.59 -9.37 1.87
N MET A 550 10.66 -10.18 0.82
CA MET A 550 11.26 -9.87 -0.48
C MET A 550 10.61 -10.68 -1.62
N LEU A 551 9.94 -11.81 -1.38
CA LEU A 551 9.14 -12.55 -2.35
C LEU A 551 7.74 -12.82 -1.78
N LYS A 552 6.73 -12.10 -2.28
CA LYS A 552 5.35 -12.21 -1.78
C LYS A 552 4.33 -12.06 -2.90
N ALA A 553 3.52 -13.09 -3.09
CA ALA A 553 2.34 -13.10 -3.96
C ALA A 553 1.53 -14.38 -3.67
N ASP A 554 0.29 -14.48 -4.15
CA ASP A 554 -0.63 -15.60 -3.86
C ASP A 554 -0.10 -16.96 -4.32
N TRP A 555 0.74 -17.00 -5.36
CA TRP A 555 1.36 -18.23 -5.87
C TRP A 555 2.55 -18.69 -5.03
N VAL A 556 3.10 -17.83 -4.17
CA VAL A 556 4.29 -18.12 -3.37
C VAL A 556 3.84 -18.96 -2.16
N PRO A 557 4.35 -20.19 -2.01
CA PRO A 557 4.04 -21.01 -0.84
C PRO A 557 4.62 -20.40 0.45
N ASP A 558 4.05 -20.77 1.59
CA ASP A 558 4.52 -20.30 2.92
C ASP A 558 6.01 -20.57 3.16
N ASP A 559 6.53 -21.68 2.62
CA ASP A 559 7.97 -21.94 2.50
C ASP A 559 8.42 -21.78 1.03
N PRO A 560 9.09 -20.67 0.66
CA PRO A 560 9.61 -20.44 -0.69
C PRO A 560 10.57 -21.52 -1.20
N HIS A 561 11.15 -22.37 -0.34
CA HIS A 561 11.99 -23.49 -0.77
C HIS A 561 11.19 -24.63 -1.41
N THR A 562 9.86 -24.61 -1.26
CA THR A 562 8.94 -25.59 -1.86
C THR A 562 8.43 -25.20 -3.25
N ILE A 563 8.84 -24.03 -3.78
CA ILE A 563 8.49 -23.59 -5.14
C ILE A 563 8.87 -24.66 -6.17
N ASP A 564 7.90 -25.06 -6.98
CA ASP A 564 8.13 -25.93 -8.14
C ASP A 564 8.63 -25.10 -9.34
N PHE A 565 9.94 -24.89 -9.39
CA PHE A 565 10.59 -24.11 -10.45
C PHE A 565 10.34 -24.63 -11.87
N ALA A 566 9.93 -25.90 -12.03
CA ALA A 566 9.61 -26.46 -13.35
C ALA A 566 8.23 -26.02 -13.87
N LYS A 567 7.33 -25.60 -12.98
CA LYS A 567 5.98 -25.11 -13.29
C LYS A 567 5.89 -23.59 -13.43
N LEU A 568 6.99 -22.87 -13.20
CA LEU A 568 7.02 -21.43 -13.45
C LEU A 568 6.73 -21.14 -14.94
N PRO A 569 5.99 -20.06 -15.25
CA PRO A 569 5.69 -19.72 -16.62
C PRO A 569 6.98 -19.38 -17.37
N ARG A 570 7.03 -19.77 -18.65
CA ARG A 570 8.22 -19.61 -19.48
C ARG A 570 8.23 -18.25 -20.14
N ILE A 571 9.33 -17.52 -19.97
CA ILE A 571 9.54 -16.24 -20.61
C ILE A 571 10.10 -16.50 -22.01
N LYS A 572 9.43 -15.96 -23.03
CA LYS A 572 9.88 -16.05 -24.41
C LYS A 572 11.21 -15.32 -24.57
N SER A 573 12.18 -16.00 -25.19
CA SER A 573 13.50 -15.43 -25.43
C SER A 573 14.13 -16.00 -26.69
N GLN A 574 14.96 -15.19 -27.33
CA GLN A 574 15.91 -15.63 -28.35
C GLN A 574 17.24 -15.95 -27.66
N HIS A 575 17.94 -16.98 -28.14
CA HIS A 575 19.13 -17.50 -27.50
C HIS A 575 20.30 -17.61 -28.48
N THR A 576 21.50 -17.21 -28.06
CA THR A 576 22.74 -17.36 -28.82
C THR A 576 23.92 -17.74 -27.94
N VAL A 577 24.90 -18.43 -28.52
CA VAL A 577 26.19 -18.75 -27.88
C VAL A 577 27.25 -17.80 -28.44
N VAL A 578 27.84 -16.99 -27.56
CA VAL A 578 28.91 -16.03 -27.90
C VAL A 578 30.26 -16.74 -28.03
N ASN A 579 30.56 -17.66 -27.12
CA ASN A 579 31.81 -18.41 -27.11
C ASN A 579 31.65 -19.76 -26.40
N ASP A 580 32.38 -20.79 -26.84
CA ASP A 580 32.30 -22.14 -26.29
C ASP A 580 33.69 -22.81 -26.26
N VAL A 581 34.17 -23.12 -25.06
CA VAL A 581 35.49 -23.71 -24.80
C VAL A 581 35.42 -25.18 -24.37
N ARG A 582 34.29 -25.85 -24.56
CA ARG A 582 34.14 -27.28 -24.22
C ARG A 582 35.18 -28.15 -24.93
N LYS A 583 35.44 -27.89 -26.21
CA LYS A 583 36.43 -28.65 -27.00
C LYS A 583 37.86 -28.45 -26.52
N SER A 584 38.21 -27.24 -26.07
CA SER A 584 39.54 -26.91 -25.55
C SER A 584 39.70 -27.23 -24.06
N LYS A 585 38.64 -27.73 -23.39
CA LYS A 585 38.61 -27.96 -21.94
C LYS A 585 38.98 -26.68 -21.15
N GLY A 586 38.58 -25.52 -21.68
CA GLY A 586 38.77 -24.23 -21.01
C GLY A 586 37.62 -23.87 -20.07
N VAL A 587 37.68 -22.66 -19.53
CA VAL A 587 36.64 -22.04 -18.71
C VAL A 587 36.24 -20.68 -19.25
N ASN A 588 34.92 -20.42 -19.26
CA ASN A 588 34.30 -19.15 -19.56
C ASN A 588 33.33 -18.75 -18.44
N GLN A 589 33.57 -17.61 -17.78
CA GLN A 589 32.70 -17.10 -16.71
C GLN A 589 32.78 -15.58 -16.54
N HIS A 590 32.04 -15.01 -15.58
CA HIS A 590 32.07 -13.58 -15.22
C HIS A 590 31.61 -12.70 -16.39
N ASN A 591 30.39 -12.95 -16.86
CA ASN A 591 29.85 -12.29 -18.05
C ASN A 591 29.36 -10.87 -17.72
N TYR A 592 29.59 -9.94 -18.63
CA TYR A 592 29.06 -8.58 -18.56
C TYR A 592 28.66 -8.09 -19.95
N LEU A 593 27.60 -7.29 -20.01
CA LEU A 593 27.06 -6.70 -21.24
C LEU A 593 27.02 -5.18 -21.14
N VAL A 594 27.14 -4.50 -22.28
CA VAL A 594 26.83 -3.08 -22.43
C VAL A 594 26.44 -2.79 -23.88
N HIS A 595 25.63 -1.77 -24.12
CA HIS A 595 25.44 -1.20 -25.46
C HIS A 595 26.18 0.13 -25.57
N HIS A 596 27.10 0.26 -26.52
CA HIS A 596 27.94 1.44 -26.69
C HIS A 596 28.35 1.61 -28.16
N GLY A 597 28.25 2.84 -28.67
CA GLY A 597 28.65 3.15 -30.06
C GLY A 597 27.85 2.36 -31.11
N GLY A 598 26.55 2.15 -30.88
CA GLY A 598 25.65 1.47 -31.82
C GLY A 598 25.81 -0.06 -31.89
N LYS A 599 26.49 -0.67 -30.93
CA LYS A 599 26.67 -2.13 -30.86
C LYS A 599 26.67 -2.62 -29.41
N TYR A 600 26.33 -3.89 -29.26
CA TYR A 600 26.45 -4.63 -28.01
C TYR A 600 27.87 -5.15 -27.82
N TRP A 601 28.32 -5.15 -26.59
CA TRP A 601 29.62 -5.69 -26.17
C TRP A 601 29.39 -6.71 -25.06
N ALA A 602 30.10 -7.82 -25.14
CA ALA A 602 30.16 -8.83 -24.09
C ALA A 602 31.62 -9.01 -23.67
N MET A 603 31.90 -9.06 -22.36
CA MET A 603 33.19 -9.49 -21.83
C MET A 603 33.03 -10.64 -20.86
N TRP A 604 34.07 -11.47 -20.74
CA TRP A 604 34.12 -12.60 -19.82
C TRP A 604 35.56 -13.00 -19.49
N SER A 605 35.74 -13.72 -18.39
CA SER A 605 36.96 -14.44 -18.04
C SER A 605 37.08 -15.71 -18.88
N ASP A 606 38.21 -15.85 -19.57
CA ASP A 606 38.60 -17.00 -20.38
C ASP A 606 39.89 -17.60 -19.81
N GLY A 607 39.84 -18.86 -19.37
CA GLY A 607 40.94 -19.51 -18.65
C GLY A 607 41.19 -20.97 -19.02
N PRO A 608 42.36 -21.51 -18.67
CA PRO A 608 42.71 -22.91 -18.94
C PRO A 608 42.10 -23.87 -17.91
N GLY A 609 41.61 -25.02 -18.37
CA GLY A 609 41.28 -26.16 -17.52
C GLY A 609 40.10 -25.92 -16.57
N VAL A 610 40.41 -25.42 -15.38
CA VAL A 610 39.45 -25.16 -14.29
C VAL A 610 39.49 -23.68 -13.94
N GLU A 611 38.37 -23.15 -13.49
CA GLU A 611 38.20 -21.75 -13.09
C GLU A 611 39.31 -21.29 -12.15
N ASP A 612 39.66 -20.01 -12.26
CA ASP A 612 40.50 -19.33 -11.28
C ASP A 612 41.94 -19.89 -11.25
N ARG A 613 42.51 -20.21 -12.41
CA ARG A 613 43.89 -20.68 -12.57
C ARG A 613 44.81 -19.64 -13.21
N VAL A 614 46.12 -19.83 -13.02
CA VAL A 614 47.17 -19.02 -13.66
C VAL A 614 46.97 -18.98 -15.17
N GLY A 615 47.05 -17.78 -15.74
CA GLY A 615 46.96 -17.54 -17.17
C GLY A 615 45.55 -17.27 -17.70
N GLN A 616 44.54 -17.21 -16.83
CA GLN A 616 43.21 -16.70 -17.18
C GLN A 616 43.29 -15.22 -17.58
N ARG A 617 42.56 -14.86 -18.64
CA ARG A 617 42.51 -13.53 -19.26
C ARG A 617 41.07 -13.07 -19.44
N VAL A 618 40.87 -11.83 -19.87
CA VAL A 618 39.54 -11.33 -20.27
C VAL A 618 39.45 -11.32 -21.79
N LYS A 619 38.36 -11.88 -22.31
CA LYS A 619 37.96 -11.75 -23.72
C LYS A 619 36.75 -10.85 -23.85
N PHE A 620 36.56 -10.34 -25.07
CA PHE A 620 35.34 -9.67 -25.47
C PHE A 620 34.90 -10.07 -26.88
N ALA A 621 33.63 -9.83 -27.18
CA ALA A 621 33.05 -9.88 -28.52
C ALA A 621 32.02 -8.76 -28.67
N THR A 622 31.74 -8.38 -29.92
CA THR A 622 30.74 -7.35 -30.25
C THR A 622 29.60 -7.94 -31.07
N SER A 623 28.44 -7.29 -31.06
CA SER A 623 27.28 -7.69 -31.84
C SER A 623 26.47 -6.46 -32.28
N PRO A 624 26.01 -6.38 -33.53
CA PRO A 624 25.13 -5.30 -33.97
C PRO A 624 23.70 -5.46 -33.44
N ASP A 625 23.26 -6.68 -33.11
CA ASP A 625 21.86 -6.99 -32.80
C ASP A 625 21.65 -7.72 -31.46
N GLY A 626 22.74 -8.09 -30.78
CA GLY A 626 22.76 -8.87 -29.53
C GLY A 626 22.67 -10.38 -29.74
N LEU A 627 22.57 -10.84 -30.99
CA LEU A 627 22.39 -12.26 -31.34
C LEU A 627 23.55 -12.80 -32.19
N LYS A 628 24.08 -11.99 -33.12
CA LYS A 628 25.20 -12.33 -33.99
C LYS A 628 26.47 -11.72 -33.44
N TRP A 629 27.34 -12.54 -32.89
CA TRP A 629 28.54 -12.10 -32.19
C TRP A 629 29.79 -12.26 -33.06
N SER A 630 30.72 -11.31 -32.95
CA SER A 630 32.04 -11.37 -33.59
C SER A 630 32.89 -12.51 -33.02
N ALA A 631 33.97 -12.87 -33.72
CA ALA A 631 34.99 -13.73 -33.13
C ALA A 631 35.56 -13.08 -31.84
N PRO A 632 35.73 -13.85 -30.76
CA PRO A 632 36.29 -13.34 -29.51
C PRO A 632 37.72 -12.81 -29.67
N LYS A 633 38.00 -11.65 -29.08
CA LYS A 633 39.33 -11.04 -28.98
C LYS A 633 39.74 -10.94 -27.51
N PHE A 634 41.04 -10.93 -27.22
CA PHE A 634 41.52 -10.65 -25.87
C PHE A 634 41.43 -9.15 -25.57
N LEU A 635 40.88 -8.82 -24.40
CA LEU A 635 40.82 -7.47 -23.85
C LEU A 635 42.08 -7.16 -23.05
N THR A 636 42.50 -8.10 -22.20
CA THR A 636 43.66 -7.91 -21.31
C THR A 636 44.93 -8.55 -21.89
N PRO A 637 46.12 -8.06 -21.51
CA PRO A 637 47.39 -8.71 -21.84
C PRO A 637 47.53 -10.07 -21.14
N ILE A 638 48.62 -10.79 -21.44
CA ILE A 638 49.00 -11.99 -20.68
C ILE A 638 49.41 -11.53 -19.26
N PRO A 639 48.87 -12.12 -18.18
CA PRO A 639 49.27 -11.75 -16.82
C PRO A 639 50.76 -12.05 -16.57
N PRO A 640 51.43 -11.32 -15.66
CA PRO A 640 52.84 -11.53 -15.33
C PRO A 640 53.14 -12.99 -14.98
N ASN A 641 54.23 -13.55 -15.52
CA ASN A 641 54.67 -14.95 -15.30
C ASN A 641 53.60 -16.03 -15.55
N SER A 642 52.63 -15.75 -16.44
CA SER A 642 51.41 -16.57 -16.57
C SER A 642 51.05 -16.95 -18.00
N GLY A 643 51.97 -16.76 -18.95
CA GLY A 643 51.77 -17.22 -20.33
C GLY A 643 51.75 -18.75 -20.43
N PRO A 644 51.27 -19.32 -21.55
CA PRO A 644 51.28 -20.77 -21.80
C PRO A 644 52.65 -21.44 -21.64
N ASP A 645 53.73 -20.69 -21.86
CA ASP A 645 55.12 -21.16 -21.74
C ASP A 645 55.66 -21.09 -20.30
N SER A 646 54.89 -20.52 -19.35
CA SER A 646 55.27 -20.46 -17.93
C SER A 646 55.11 -21.82 -17.25
N GLU A 647 56.06 -22.19 -16.39
CA GLU A 647 55.94 -23.38 -15.51
C GLU A 647 54.75 -23.31 -14.55
N HIS A 648 54.16 -22.12 -14.36
CA HIS A 648 53.00 -21.91 -13.49
C HIS A 648 51.67 -21.99 -14.24
N TYR A 649 51.65 -22.03 -15.57
CA TYR A 649 50.42 -22.00 -16.36
C TYR A 649 49.44 -23.11 -15.97
N ASN A 650 48.14 -22.81 -15.89
CA ASN A 650 47.10 -23.77 -15.53
C ASN A 650 47.30 -24.45 -14.16
N THR A 651 48.01 -23.81 -13.24
CA THR A 651 48.15 -24.24 -11.84
C THR A 651 47.44 -23.29 -10.87
N ARG A 652 47.47 -23.61 -9.56
CA ARG A 652 47.09 -22.67 -8.49
C ARG A 652 48.33 -22.38 -7.64
N THR A 653 48.83 -21.15 -7.70
CA THR A 653 50.07 -20.72 -7.03
C THR A 653 50.07 -19.21 -6.81
N THR A 654 50.84 -18.74 -5.82
CA THR A 654 51.09 -17.31 -5.59
C THR A 654 52.12 -16.72 -6.56
N LYS A 655 52.79 -17.57 -7.36
CA LYS A 655 53.85 -17.15 -8.30
C LYS A 655 53.34 -16.82 -9.71
N GLY A 656 52.04 -17.01 -9.96
CA GLY A 656 51.38 -16.73 -11.23
C GLY A 656 50.07 -15.98 -10.98
N TRP A 657 49.63 -15.27 -12.01
CA TRP A 657 48.59 -14.27 -11.97
C TRP A 657 47.45 -14.59 -12.95
N ARG A 658 46.33 -13.91 -12.77
CA ARG A 658 45.16 -14.00 -13.65
C ARG A 658 44.42 -12.68 -13.73
N TRP A 659 43.74 -12.47 -14.85
CA TRP A 659 42.71 -11.44 -14.99
C TRP A 659 41.32 -12.02 -14.78
N ILE A 660 40.44 -11.23 -14.15
CA ILE A 660 39.03 -11.55 -14.01
C ILE A 660 38.18 -10.36 -14.47
N SER A 661 37.20 -10.57 -15.33
CA SER A 661 36.35 -9.49 -15.88
C SER A 661 35.45 -8.88 -14.80
N ARG A 662 35.26 -7.56 -14.83
CA ARG A 662 34.52 -6.82 -13.79
C ARG A 662 33.51 -5.80 -14.32
N GLY A 663 33.21 -5.87 -15.61
CA GLY A 663 32.14 -5.11 -16.25
C GLY A 663 32.59 -3.82 -16.90
N PHE A 664 31.68 -3.23 -17.67
CA PHE A 664 31.94 -2.04 -18.46
C PHE A 664 31.47 -0.80 -17.71
N TRP A 665 32.28 0.25 -17.72
CA TRP A 665 31.95 1.55 -17.15
C TRP A 665 31.83 2.59 -18.28
N GLN A 666 30.60 3.04 -18.53
CA GLN A 666 30.34 4.15 -19.45
C GLN A 666 30.47 5.47 -18.69
N ARG A 667 31.53 6.23 -18.97
CA ARG A 667 31.87 7.46 -18.26
C ARG A 667 32.15 8.56 -19.26
N ASP A 668 31.39 9.65 -19.20
CA ASP A 668 31.56 10.86 -20.01
C ASP A 668 31.69 10.61 -21.54
N GLY A 669 30.91 9.65 -22.05
CA GLY A 669 30.94 9.27 -23.47
C GLY A 669 32.02 8.25 -23.84
N GLU A 670 32.96 7.95 -22.92
CA GLU A 670 33.94 6.88 -23.09
C GLU A 670 33.40 5.53 -22.60
N LEU A 671 34.00 4.46 -23.12
CA LEU A 671 33.80 3.11 -22.62
C LEU A 671 35.08 2.58 -21.99
N LEU A 672 35.01 2.29 -20.69
CA LEU A 672 36.06 1.60 -19.94
C LEU A 672 35.62 0.15 -19.69
N ALA A 673 36.56 -0.78 -19.73
CA ALA A 673 36.37 -2.15 -19.26
C ALA A 673 37.17 -2.36 -17.99
N LEU A 674 36.54 -2.91 -16.96
CA LEU A 674 37.18 -3.17 -15.69
C LEU A 674 37.62 -4.64 -15.60
N ALA A 675 38.82 -4.88 -15.09
CA ALA A 675 39.32 -6.21 -14.81
C ALA A 675 40.17 -6.20 -13.55
N SER A 676 40.04 -7.25 -12.73
CA SER A 676 40.90 -7.42 -11.56
C SER A 676 42.08 -8.33 -11.87
N LEU A 677 43.26 -7.96 -11.36
CA LEU A 677 44.50 -8.72 -11.41
C LEU A 677 44.79 -9.29 -10.02
N ASP A 678 45.05 -10.60 -9.91
CA ASP A 678 45.41 -11.23 -8.64
C ASP A 678 46.30 -12.46 -8.81
N GLU A 679 46.98 -12.86 -7.74
CA GLU A 679 47.70 -14.12 -7.70
C GLU A 679 46.73 -15.32 -7.70
N ALA A 680 46.93 -16.27 -8.59
CA ALA A 680 46.00 -17.38 -8.80
C ALA A 680 46.19 -18.53 -7.79
N ALA A 681 46.41 -18.25 -6.50
CA ALA A 681 46.64 -19.23 -5.43
C ALA A 681 45.35 -19.84 -4.85
N GLY A 682 44.25 -19.77 -5.60
CA GLY A 682 42.91 -20.15 -5.16
C GLY A 682 41.99 -18.95 -5.14
N PHE A 683 41.80 -18.36 -3.96
CA PHE A 683 41.11 -17.07 -3.81
C PHE A 683 42.10 -15.91 -3.94
N PHE A 684 41.62 -14.70 -4.22
CA PHE A 684 42.49 -13.55 -4.49
C PHE A 684 43.38 -13.16 -3.30
N GLY A 685 44.64 -12.85 -3.60
CA GLY A 685 45.72 -12.60 -2.64
C GLY A 685 45.92 -11.11 -2.31
N PRO A 686 46.95 -10.79 -1.51
CA PRO A 686 47.26 -9.42 -1.10
C PRO A 686 47.59 -8.47 -2.26
N GLY A 687 48.06 -8.98 -3.41
CA GLY A 687 48.33 -8.21 -4.62
C GLY A 687 47.10 -7.94 -5.49
N LEU A 688 45.89 -8.14 -4.98
CA LEU A 688 44.66 -7.87 -5.72
C LEU A 688 44.58 -6.40 -6.16
N GLU A 689 44.38 -6.16 -7.45
CA GLU A 689 44.23 -4.83 -8.04
C GLU A 689 43.00 -4.77 -8.94
N LEU A 690 42.34 -3.61 -8.99
CA LEU A 690 41.30 -3.33 -9.98
C LEU A 690 41.85 -2.35 -11.02
N HIS A 691 41.83 -2.75 -12.30
CA HIS A 691 42.31 -1.96 -13.43
C HIS A 691 41.17 -1.50 -14.33
N ALA A 692 41.41 -0.43 -15.08
CA ALA A 692 40.53 0.02 -16.16
C ALA A 692 41.26 0.01 -17.51
N PHE A 693 40.54 -0.40 -18.56
CA PHE A 693 41.04 -0.40 -19.94
C PHE A 693 40.12 0.50 -20.78
N ARG A 694 40.67 1.50 -21.46
CA ARG A 694 39.92 2.43 -22.32
C ARG A 694 39.78 1.87 -23.73
N LEU A 695 38.55 1.90 -24.26
CA LEU A 695 38.29 1.53 -25.64
C LEU A 695 38.87 2.57 -26.61
N ASN A 696 39.66 2.13 -27.58
CA ASN A 696 39.89 2.85 -28.82
C ASN A 696 38.78 2.50 -29.84
N PRO A 697 37.85 3.43 -30.15
CA PRO A 697 36.72 3.10 -31.01
C PRO A 697 37.11 2.88 -32.48
N ALA A 698 38.29 3.34 -32.92
CA ALA A 698 38.71 3.26 -34.32
C ALA A 698 39.07 1.83 -34.76
N ASP A 699 39.66 1.03 -33.87
CA ASP A 699 40.16 -0.31 -34.17
C ASP A 699 39.68 -1.38 -33.18
N GLU A 700 38.85 -1.00 -32.21
CA GLU A 700 38.35 -1.86 -31.12
C GLU A 700 39.46 -2.47 -30.25
N THR A 701 40.57 -1.75 -30.06
CA THR A 701 41.61 -2.12 -29.11
C THR A 701 41.36 -1.49 -27.73
N TRP A 702 42.03 -2.03 -26.70
CA TRP A 702 41.84 -1.62 -25.30
C TRP A 702 43.18 -1.17 -24.71
N GLU A 703 43.24 0.09 -24.28
CA GLU A 703 44.41 0.73 -23.69
C GLU A 703 44.35 0.61 -22.15
N ASP A 704 45.35 -0.01 -21.54
CA ASP A 704 45.46 -0.13 -20.09
C ASP A 704 45.67 1.26 -19.43
N GLN A 705 44.76 1.65 -18.54
CA GLN A 705 44.82 2.89 -17.76
C GLN A 705 45.45 2.69 -16.38
N GLY A 706 45.85 1.45 -16.06
CA GLY A 706 46.42 1.07 -14.78
C GLY A 706 45.38 0.85 -13.68
N VAL A 707 45.89 0.82 -12.45
CA VAL A 707 45.12 0.55 -11.24
C VAL A 707 44.20 1.73 -10.92
N ILE A 708 42.90 1.46 -10.84
CA ILE A 708 41.90 2.43 -10.37
C ILE A 708 41.54 2.25 -8.90
N TYR A 709 41.86 1.09 -8.32
CA TYR A 709 41.76 0.87 -6.87
C TYR A 709 42.55 -0.37 -6.44
N ASP A 710 43.43 -0.23 -5.45
CA ASP A 710 44.17 -1.35 -4.84
C ASP A 710 43.29 -2.20 -3.92
N ASN A 711 43.56 -3.49 -3.85
CA ASN A 711 42.86 -4.44 -2.99
C ASN A 711 41.33 -4.38 -3.21
N ALA A 712 40.93 -4.46 -4.49
CA ALA A 712 39.53 -4.42 -4.87
C ALA A 712 39.18 -5.39 -6.00
N ILE A 713 38.01 -5.98 -5.84
CA ILE A 713 37.32 -6.75 -6.86
C ILE A 713 35.84 -6.34 -6.82
N ASN A 714 35.39 -5.64 -7.84
CA ASN A 714 34.01 -5.19 -7.95
C ASN A 714 33.18 -6.24 -8.70
N ASN A 715 31.99 -6.58 -8.20
CA ASN A 715 31.20 -7.64 -8.85
C ASN A 715 30.34 -7.10 -9.97
N PHE A 716 30.08 -5.80 -9.95
CA PHE A 716 29.28 -5.06 -10.91
C PHE A 716 29.97 -3.74 -11.24
N PRO A 717 29.80 -3.24 -12.48
CA PRO A 717 30.40 -1.99 -12.89
C PRO A 717 29.81 -0.80 -12.12
N PRO A 718 30.52 0.35 -12.09
CA PRO A 718 30.04 1.55 -11.44
C PRO A 718 28.74 2.08 -12.05
N GLN A 719 27.85 2.55 -11.18
CA GLN A 719 26.62 3.25 -11.57
C GLN A 719 26.52 4.57 -10.80
N LYS A 720 25.83 5.56 -11.38
CA LYS A 720 25.61 6.83 -10.70
C LYS A 720 24.60 6.68 -9.55
N ILE A 721 24.91 7.33 -8.43
CA ILE A 721 23.99 7.49 -7.28
C ILE A 721 23.37 8.90 -7.31
N PRO A 722 22.32 9.18 -6.48
CA PRO A 722 21.57 10.45 -6.55
C PRO A 722 22.41 11.72 -6.43
N THR A 723 23.55 11.66 -5.73
CA THR A 723 24.48 12.79 -5.56
C THR A 723 25.26 13.13 -6.84
N GLY A 724 25.14 12.31 -7.90
CA GLY A 724 25.93 12.42 -9.12
C GLY A 724 27.28 11.70 -9.06
N GLN A 725 27.69 11.22 -7.87
CA GLN A 725 28.87 10.37 -7.72
C GLN A 725 28.64 8.99 -8.35
N TRP A 726 29.72 8.27 -8.61
CA TRP A 726 29.67 6.85 -8.98
C TRP A 726 29.76 5.99 -7.73
N MET A 727 29.13 4.82 -7.76
CA MET A 727 29.28 3.79 -6.75
C MET A 727 29.50 2.42 -7.38
N MET A 728 30.37 1.61 -6.78
CA MET A 728 30.54 0.20 -7.13
C MET A 728 30.78 -0.66 -5.89
N SER A 729 30.52 -1.96 -6.00
CA SER A 729 30.79 -2.87 -4.89
C SER A 729 32.26 -3.23 -4.79
N ARG A 730 32.74 -3.59 -3.60
CA ARG A 730 34.13 -3.96 -3.34
C ARG A 730 34.21 -5.16 -2.40
N ARG A 731 35.04 -6.12 -2.78
CA ARG A 731 35.58 -7.12 -1.85
C ARG A 731 37.10 -6.97 -1.73
N PRO A 732 37.66 -6.72 -0.55
CA PRO A 732 39.11 -6.82 -0.35
C PRO A 732 39.54 -8.28 -0.21
N TYR A 733 40.84 -8.58 -0.34
CA TYR A 733 41.38 -9.95 -0.23
C TYR A 733 41.02 -10.66 1.07
N ASN A 734 40.87 -9.89 2.15
CA ASN A 734 40.48 -10.37 3.47
C ASN A 734 38.98 -10.20 3.77
N TYR A 735 38.10 -10.01 2.78
CA TYR A 735 36.65 -9.76 2.97
C TYR A 735 35.95 -10.82 3.84
N LYS A 736 36.41 -12.07 3.88
CA LYS A 736 35.86 -13.10 4.78
C LYS A 736 35.96 -12.70 6.26
N LYS A 737 36.95 -11.86 6.60
CA LYS A 737 37.12 -11.26 7.93
C LYS A 737 36.55 -9.85 7.96
N ALA A 738 36.94 -9.01 6.99
CA ALA A 738 36.65 -7.58 6.97
C ALA A 738 35.22 -7.21 6.52
N GLY A 739 34.46 -8.14 5.96
CA GLY A 739 33.19 -7.86 5.30
C GLY A 739 33.36 -7.27 3.89
N VAL A 740 32.24 -7.05 3.22
CA VAL A 740 32.17 -6.37 1.92
C VAL A 740 31.99 -4.87 2.10
N GLN A 741 32.34 -4.11 1.08
CA GLN A 741 32.36 -2.65 1.10
C GLN A 741 31.77 -2.08 -0.19
N PHE A 742 31.47 -0.78 -0.21
CA PHE A 742 31.12 -0.03 -1.41
C PHE A 742 32.11 1.12 -1.60
N LEU A 743 32.53 1.33 -2.84
CA LEU A 743 33.34 2.47 -3.25
C LEU A 743 32.42 3.57 -3.76
N VAL A 744 32.57 4.80 -3.27
CA VAL A 744 31.83 5.99 -3.73
C VAL A 744 32.83 7.04 -4.19
N GLY A 745 32.68 7.57 -5.40
CA GLY A 745 33.66 8.50 -6.01
C GLY A 745 33.58 8.54 -7.54
N GLY A 746 34.73 8.50 -8.21
CA GLY A 746 34.86 8.32 -9.67
C GLY A 746 34.51 9.55 -10.54
N VAL A 747 34.21 10.70 -9.91
CA VAL A 747 33.76 11.92 -10.62
C VAL A 747 34.95 12.69 -11.17
N GLU A 748 35.92 13.05 -10.35
CA GLU A 748 37.09 13.85 -10.78
C GLU A 748 38.11 13.03 -11.57
N GLY A 749 38.27 11.75 -11.21
CA GLY A 749 39.18 10.82 -11.86
C GLY A 749 38.66 9.38 -11.76
N ILE A 750 39.19 8.51 -12.62
CA ILE A 750 38.79 7.09 -12.65
C ILE A 750 39.30 6.31 -11.43
N ASP A 751 40.28 6.86 -10.72
CA ASP A 751 41.00 6.30 -9.56
C ASP A 751 40.62 6.96 -8.22
N GLN A 752 39.74 7.96 -8.21
CA GLN A 752 39.37 8.72 -7.01
C GLN A 752 38.16 8.10 -6.31
N TRP A 753 38.38 7.23 -5.32
CA TRP A 753 37.32 6.51 -4.60
C TRP A 753 37.51 6.50 -3.09
N GLU A 754 36.39 6.62 -2.37
CA GLU A 754 36.31 6.37 -0.92
C GLU A 754 35.60 5.05 -0.64
N SER A 755 36.04 4.31 0.38
CA SER A 755 35.52 2.96 0.69
C SER A 755 34.72 2.92 1.99
N PHE A 756 33.49 2.40 1.92
CA PHE A 756 32.53 2.36 3.03
C PHE A 756 32.13 0.91 3.37
N PRO A 757 32.28 0.45 4.62
CA PRO A 757 31.98 -0.92 4.99
C PRO A 757 30.48 -1.19 5.17
N VAL A 758 30.04 -2.39 4.79
CA VAL A 758 28.73 -2.93 5.20
C VAL A 758 28.92 -3.71 6.49
N LEU A 759 28.65 -3.08 7.63
CA LEU A 759 28.77 -3.74 8.94
C LEU A 759 27.83 -4.96 9.01
N GLY A 760 28.31 -6.05 9.61
CA GLY A 760 27.56 -7.31 9.68
C GLY A 760 27.75 -8.26 8.49
N SER A 761 28.38 -7.81 7.40
CA SER A 761 28.54 -8.62 6.18
C SER A 761 29.48 -9.83 6.29
N SER A 762 30.27 -9.93 7.36
CA SER A 762 31.06 -11.13 7.69
C SER A 762 30.56 -11.88 8.93
N SER A 763 29.74 -11.25 9.79
CA SER A 763 29.22 -11.86 11.02
C SER A 763 27.83 -12.47 10.82
N GLU A 764 26.89 -11.75 10.21
CA GLU A 764 25.50 -12.20 9.99
C GLU A 764 25.40 -13.23 8.86
N LEU A 765 26.30 -13.14 7.88
CA LEU A 765 26.41 -14.00 6.70
C LEU A 765 27.87 -14.12 6.25
N SER A 766 28.14 -15.00 5.29
CA SER A 766 29.40 -14.99 4.53
C SER A 766 29.15 -14.26 3.22
N ALA A 767 29.05 -12.92 3.30
CA ALA A 767 28.59 -12.10 2.19
C ALA A 767 29.53 -12.23 1.00
N GLU A 768 28.93 -12.44 -0.16
CA GLU A 768 29.66 -12.46 -1.41
C GLU A 768 28.90 -11.78 -2.53
N GLU A 769 29.65 -11.34 -3.54
CA GLU A 769 29.15 -10.71 -4.75
C GLU A 769 28.05 -9.65 -4.54
N PRO A 770 28.28 -8.65 -3.65
CA PRO A 770 27.33 -7.57 -3.38
C PRO A 770 26.85 -6.90 -4.66
N PHE A 771 25.54 -6.90 -4.84
CA PHE A 771 24.78 -6.21 -5.87
C PHE A 771 23.94 -5.10 -5.22
N TRP A 772 23.59 -4.05 -5.96
CA TRP A 772 22.77 -2.96 -5.43
C TRP A 772 22.00 -2.22 -6.53
N TRP A 773 20.93 -1.52 -6.14
CA TRP A 773 20.26 -0.54 -6.98
C TRP A 773 19.65 0.60 -6.15
N GLN A 774 19.22 1.66 -6.84
CA GLN A 774 18.49 2.78 -6.27
C GLN A 774 16.97 2.49 -6.23
N LEU A 775 16.33 2.82 -5.12
CA LEU A 775 14.88 2.74 -4.90
C LEU A 775 14.17 4.02 -5.38
N PRO A 776 12.83 4.01 -5.55
CA PRO A 776 12.08 5.18 -6.03
C PRO A 776 12.23 6.43 -5.16
N ASP A 777 12.47 6.27 -3.86
CA ASP A 777 12.65 7.34 -2.88
C ASP A 777 14.10 7.90 -2.82
N GLY A 778 15.00 7.35 -3.64
CA GLY A 778 16.42 7.73 -3.66
C GLY A 778 17.32 6.96 -2.70
N ASN A 779 16.76 6.14 -1.80
CA ASN A 779 17.56 5.25 -0.95
C ASN A 779 18.15 4.10 -1.77
N LEU A 780 19.15 3.41 -1.22
CA LEU A 780 19.82 2.31 -1.90
C LEU A 780 19.49 0.98 -1.21
N MET A 781 19.31 -0.06 -2.02
CA MET A 781 19.19 -1.44 -1.55
C MET A 781 20.36 -2.27 -2.07
N ALA A 782 21.05 -2.96 -1.17
CA ALA A 782 22.06 -3.95 -1.50
C ALA A 782 21.54 -5.37 -1.24
N LEU A 783 21.94 -6.29 -2.11
CA LEU A 783 21.67 -7.72 -2.02
C LEU A 783 22.98 -8.50 -1.96
N PHE A 784 22.96 -9.56 -1.17
CA PHE A 784 24.11 -10.42 -0.94
C PHE A 784 23.71 -11.88 -1.08
N ARG A 785 24.56 -12.66 -1.75
CA ARG A 785 24.51 -14.12 -1.58
C ARG A 785 25.25 -14.49 -0.30
N ASP A 786 24.81 -15.55 0.35
CA ASP A 786 25.43 -16.07 1.55
C ASP A 786 26.14 -17.40 1.30
N ASN A 787 27.47 -17.39 1.38
CA ASN A 787 28.29 -18.59 1.19
C ASN A 787 28.20 -19.61 2.33
N ARG A 788 27.48 -19.33 3.41
CA ARG A 788 27.10 -20.34 4.41
C ARG A 788 25.97 -21.26 3.91
N ARG A 789 25.44 -20.99 2.70
CA ARG A 789 24.37 -21.74 2.05
C ARG A 789 23.07 -21.71 2.85
N SER A 790 22.69 -20.53 3.36
CA SER A 790 21.40 -20.34 4.02
C SER A 790 20.19 -20.66 3.14
N GLY A 791 20.38 -20.64 1.81
CA GLY A 791 19.31 -20.87 0.83
C GLY A 791 18.47 -19.62 0.55
N PHE A 792 18.89 -18.45 1.03
CA PHE A 792 18.17 -17.19 0.87
C PHE A 792 19.11 -16.04 0.52
N LEU A 793 18.57 -15.01 -0.13
CA LEU A 793 19.25 -13.73 -0.28
C LEU A 793 19.20 -12.93 1.02
N TYR A 794 20.24 -12.13 1.23
CA TYR A 794 20.27 -11.13 2.28
C TYR A 794 20.16 -9.73 1.68
N ARG A 795 19.57 -8.81 2.44
CA ARG A 795 19.36 -7.42 2.05
C ARG A 795 19.94 -6.45 3.09
N SER A 796 20.42 -5.29 2.62
CA SER A 796 20.77 -4.14 3.46
C SER A 796 20.36 -2.84 2.76
N PHE A 797 20.07 -1.80 3.53
CA PHE A 797 19.67 -0.48 3.03
C PHE A 797 20.69 0.60 3.37
N SER A 798 20.85 1.58 2.48
CA SER A 798 21.54 2.83 2.77
C SER A 798 20.63 4.01 2.53
N VAL A 799 20.61 4.93 3.50
CA VAL A 799 19.79 6.16 3.48
C VAL A 799 20.63 7.42 3.37
N ASP A 800 21.94 7.26 3.14
CA ASP A 800 22.96 8.29 3.08
C ASP A 800 23.90 8.10 1.88
N ASN A 801 23.35 7.59 0.78
CA ASN A 801 24.03 7.43 -0.50
C ASN A 801 25.24 6.47 -0.46
N GLY A 802 25.09 5.34 0.25
CA GLY A 802 26.04 4.24 0.27
C GLY A 802 27.15 4.36 1.33
N ARG A 803 27.07 5.38 2.21
CA ARG A 803 28.09 5.65 3.24
C ARG A 803 27.89 4.82 4.49
N THR A 804 26.65 4.59 4.89
CA THR A 804 26.28 3.65 5.94
C THR A 804 25.19 2.71 5.45
N TRP A 805 25.17 1.53 6.05
CA TRP A 805 24.31 0.43 5.65
C TRP A 805 23.64 -0.18 6.89
N SER A 806 22.35 -0.49 6.78
CA SER A 806 21.62 -1.25 7.80
C SER A 806 22.25 -2.62 7.98
N ARG A 807 22.00 -3.27 9.12
CA ARG A 807 22.43 -4.66 9.31
C ARG A 807 21.88 -5.54 8.17
N PRO A 808 22.71 -6.39 7.53
CA PRO A 808 22.24 -7.38 6.58
C PRO A 808 21.19 -8.30 7.20
N THR A 809 20.03 -8.39 6.56
CA THR A 809 18.89 -9.19 7.01
C THR A 809 18.63 -10.31 6.03
N LYS A 810 18.43 -11.53 6.55
CA LYS A 810 17.99 -12.69 5.80
C LYS A 810 16.56 -12.45 5.29
N THR A 811 16.33 -12.60 3.99
CA THR A 811 15.00 -12.45 3.38
C THR A 811 14.32 -13.80 3.16
N ASP A 812 13.06 -13.77 2.71
CA ASP A 812 12.31 -14.93 2.22
C ASP A 812 12.58 -15.26 0.74
N PHE A 813 13.41 -14.47 0.04
CA PHE A 813 13.75 -14.75 -1.36
C PHE A 813 14.77 -15.90 -1.46
N PRO A 814 14.44 -17.02 -2.16
CA PRO A 814 15.28 -18.20 -2.20
C PRO A 814 16.49 -18.03 -3.15
N ASP A 815 17.62 -18.67 -2.83
CA ASP A 815 18.87 -18.55 -3.60
C ASP A 815 19.74 -19.82 -3.58
N ALA A 816 20.40 -20.10 -4.71
CA ALA A 816 21.30 -21.22 -4.94
C ALA A 816 22.78 -20.95 -4.59
N THR A 817 23.07 -19.93 -3.78
CA THR A 817 24.43 -19.42 -3.55
C THR A 817 25.10 -19.07 -4.89
N SER A 818 24.41 -18.34 -5.76
CA SER A 818 24.89 -17.96 -7.10
C SER A 818 24.98 -16.45 -7.25
N LYS A 819 25.67 -15.97 -8.29
CA LYS A 819 25.66 -14.55 -8.62
C LYS A 819 24.23 -14.16 -9.02
N ILE A 820 23.80 -12.98 -8.61
CA ILE A 820 22.54 -12.36 -9.01
C ILE A 820 22.82 -11.09 -9.79
N ASN A 821 21.90 -10.67 -10.65
CA ASN A 821 21.98 -9.34 -11.25
C ASN A 821 20.59 -8.83 -11.61
N GLY A 822 20.40 -7.53 -11.52
CA GLY A 822 19.14 -6.90 -11.88
C GLY A 822 19.34 -5.45 -12.27
N LEU A 823 18.24 -4.78 -12.57
CA LEU A 823 18.20 -3.35 -12.81
C LEU A 823 16.79 -2.81 -12.58
N ARG A 824 16.69 -1.49 -12.46
CA ARG A 824 15.45 -0.75 -12.63
C ARG A 824 15.23 -0.50 -14.13
N LEU A 825 14.13 -0.99 -14.66
CA LEU A 825 13.69 -0.76 -16.03
C LEU A 825 13.29 0.71 -16.22
N LYS A 826 13.31 1.17 -17.48
CA LYS A 826 12.85 2.52 -17.84
C LYS A 826 11.38 2.78 -17.51
N ASP A 827 10.55 1.74 -17.48
CA ASP A 827 9.14 1.84 -17.08
C ASP A 827 8.93 1.91 -15.56
N GLY A 828 10.01 1.84 -14.78
CA GLY A 828 10.00 1.96 -13.32
C GLY A 828 10.02 0.63 -12.58
N ARG A 829 9.69 -0.49 -13.22
CA ARG A 829 9.75 -1.82 -12.62
C ARG A 829 11.19 -2.25 -12.36
N TYR A 830 11.37 -3.24 -11.49
CA TYR A 830 12.65 -3.85 -11.17
C TYR A 830 12.66 -5.30 -11.61
N VAL A 831 13.75 -5.72 -12.25
CA VAL A 831 13.98 -7.11 -12.63
C VAL A 831 15.17 -7.68 -11.89
N LEU A 832 15.05 -8.91 -11.41
CA LEU A 832 16.13 -9.67 -10.77
C LEU A 832 16.29 -11.02 -11.49
N VAL A 833 17.46 -11.23 -12.07
CA VAL A 833 17.86 -12.49 -12.70
C VAL A 833 18.76 -13.26 -11.74
N SER A 834 18.34 -14.48 -11.39
CA SER A 834 19.00 -15.28 -10.36
C SER A 834 18.83 -16.79 -10.57
N ASN A 835 19.64 -17.58 -9.87
CA ASN A 835 19.36 -18.99 -9.64
C ASN A 835 18.63 -19.13 -8.30
N ALA A 836 17.30 -19.05 -8.31
CA ALA A 836 16.51 -19.02 -7.10
C ALA A 836 16.30 -20.41 -6.45
N ASN A 837 16.69 -21.51 -7.11
CA ASN A 837 16.50 -22.85 -6.57
C ASN A 837 17.58 -23.19 -5.52
N PRO A 838 17.25 -23.30 -4.22
CA PRO A 838 18.24 -23.49 -3.16
C PRO A 838 19.01 -24.81 -3.28
N LYS A 839 18.49 -25.80 -4.04
CA LYS A 839 19.09 -27.12 -4.20
C LYS A 839 20.19 -27.16 -5.26
N LYS A 840 20.13 -26.29 -6.28
CA LYS A 840 21.05 -26.30 -7.43
C LYS A 840 20.98 -25.01 -8.24
N ARG A 841 22.07 -24.69 -8.95
CA ARG A 841 22.12 -23.57 -9.91
C ARG A 841 21.42 -23.90 -11.23
N ASP A 842 20.13 -24.19 -11.13
CA ASP A 842 19.22 -24.58 -12.22
C ASP A 842 17.75 -24.57 -11.73
N PRO A 843 16.83 -23.82 -12.35
CA PRO A 843 17.01 -23.00 -13.56
C PRO A 843 17.59 -21.60 -13.27
N LEU A 844 17.78 -20.82 -14.33
CA LEU A 844 17.86 -19.36 -14.25
C LEU A 844 16.44 -18.80 -14.35
N VAL A 845 16.08 -17.89 -13.45
CA VAL A 845 14.76 -17.25 -13.38
C VAL A 845 14.89 -15.74 -13.51
N LEU A 846 13.78 -15.08 -13.89
CA LEU A 846 13.61 -13.63 -13.84
C LEU A 846 12.44 -13.32 -12.91
N SER A 847 12.67 -12.45 -11.93
CA SER A 847 11.64 -11.99 -10.99
C SER A 847 11.37 -10.51 -11.20
N ILE A 848 10.11 -10.06 -11.00
CA ILE A 848 9.68 -8.67 -11.18
C ILE A 848 9.13 -8.10 -9.87
N SER A 849 9.52 -6.86 -9.57
CA SER A 849 9.05 -6.05 -8.45
C SER A 849 8.65 -4.66 -8.97
N ASP A 850 7.56 -4.10 -8.47
CA ASP A 850 7.11 -2.76 -8.86
C ASP A 850 7.71 -1.65 -7.97
N ASP A 851 8.17 -1.99 -6.77
CA ASP A 851 8.75 -1.08 -5.78
C ASP A 851 10.28 -1.23 -5.60
N GLY A 852 10.86 -2.28 -6.18
CA GLY A 852 12.28 -2.63 -6.03
C GLY A 852 12.63 -3.31 -4.71
N LEU A 853 11.62 -3.68 -3.93
CA LEU A 853 11.74 -4.28 -2.60
C LEU A 853 11.11 -5.67 -2.53
N VAL A 854 9.86 -5.80 -2.97
CA VAL A 854 9.09 -7.05 -2.92
C VAL A 854 8.80 -7.53 -4.34
N PHE A 855 9.24 -8.73 -4.63
CA PHE A 855 9.02 -9.43 -5.89
C PHE A 855 7.69 -10.18 -5.83
N THR A 856 6.85 -9.93 -6.83
CA THR A 856 5.50 -10.50 -6.90
C THR A 856 5.36 -11.52 -8.04
N ARG A 857 6.32 -11.52 -8.98
CA ARG A 857 6.34 -12.38 -10.17
C ARG A 857 7.69 -13.06 -10.30
N MET A 858 7.69 -14.30 -10.80
CA MET A 858 8.87 -15.10 -11.11
C MET A 858 8.59 -16.00 -12.32
N GLY A 859 9.45 -15.94 -13.33
CA GLY A 859 9.34 -16.73 -14.56
C GLY A 859 10.61 -17.51 -14.89
N TYR A 860 10.43 -18.64 -15.57
CA TYR A 860 11.50 -19.50 -16.06
C TYR A 860 12.16 -18.89 -17.30
N LEU A 861 13.47 -18.63 -17.27
CA LEU A 861 14.23 -18.20 -18.44
C LEU A 861 14.81 -19.39 -19.20
N ILE A 862 15.72 -20.12 -18.56
CA ILE A 862 16.48 -21.23 -19.17
C ILE A 862 16.98 -22.17 -18.07
N GLY A 863 17.11 -23.47 -18.38
CA GLY A 863 17.51 -24.47 -17.40
C GLY A 863 17.75 -25.85 -18.03
N GLY A 864 17.71 -26.89 -17.18
CA GLY A 864 18.05 -28.27 -17.54
C GLY A 864 19.54 -28.58 -17.46
N ARG A 865 20.35 -27.63 -16.99
CA ARG A 865 21.80 -27.74 -16.82
C ARG A 865 22.29 -26.68 -15.84
N ARG A 866 23.54 -26.81 -15.40
CA ARG A 866 24.19 -25.80 -14.57
C ARG A 866 24.34 -24.49 -15.34
N ILE A 867 23.80 -23.41 -14.78
CA ILE A 867 23.88 -22.05 -15.31
C ILE A 867 24.44 -21.14 -14.23
N ASP A 868 25.38 -20.29 -14.60
CA ASP A 868 26.11 -19.45 -13.67
C ASP A 868 26.18 -18.00 -14.17
N TYR A 869 26.12 -17.05 -13.24
CA TYR A 869 26.66 -15.70 -13.40
C TYR A 869 25.94 -14.85 -14.45
N PRO A 870 24.64 -14.53 -14.20
CA PRO A 870 23.88 -13.64 -15.05
C PRO A 870 24.42 -12.20 -14.97
N HIS A 871 24.28 -11.49 -16.09
CA HIS A 871 24.34 -10.03 -16.18
C HIS A 871 23.29 -9.55 -17.17
N VAL A 872 22.50 -8.56 -16.78
CA VAL A 872 21.36 -8.06 -17.54
C VAL A 872 21.53 -6.58 -17.86
N ILE A 873 21.14 -6.19 -19.08
CA ILE A 873 20.99 -4.80 -19.50
C ILE A 873 19.65 -4.60 -20.20
N GLU A 874 19.13 -3.38 -20.17
CA GLU A 874 18.01 -2.95 -20.99
C GLU A 874 18.50 -2.10 -22.16
N HIS A 875 18.04 -2.39 -23.37
CA HIS A 875 18.25 -1.56 -24.55
C HIS A 875 17.10 -1.71 -25.54
N GLU A 876 16.59 -0.60 -26.08
CA GLU A 876 15.57 -0.56 -27.14
C GLU A 876 14.40 -1.54 -26.95
N GLY A 877 13.74 -1.50 -25.79
CA GLY A 877 12.57 -2.35 -25.52
C GLY A 877 12.90 -3.82 -25.29
N HIS A 878 14.18 -4.17 -25.09
CA HIS A 878 14.63 -5.53 -24.83
C HIS A 878 15.49 -5.62 -23.57
N LEU A 879 15.40 -6.77 -22.89
CA LEU A 879 16.42 -7.23 -21.97
C LEU A 879 17.40 -8.15 -22.69
N LEU A 880 18.69 -7.95 -22.44
CA LEU A 880 19.72 -8.89 -22.81
C LEU A 880 20.32 -9.48 -21.53
N VAL A 881 20.35 -10.81 -21.43
CA VAL A 881 20.87 -11.53 -20.26
C VAL A 881 22.04 -12.40 -20.71
N ALA A 882 23.26 -12.02 -20.33
CA ALA A 882 24.44 -12.87 -20.52
C ALA A 882 24.63 -13.80 -19.32
N PHE A 883 25.01 -15.05 -19.57
CA PHE A 883 25.26 -16.05 -18.53
C PHE A 883 26.27 -17.10 -19.02
N SER A 884 26.77 -17.91 -18.10
CA SER A 884 27.66 -19.03 -18.39
C SER A 884 26.92 -20.36 -18.34
N GLY A 885 27.05 -21.16 -19.40
CA GLY A 885 26.60 -22.55 -19.41
C GLY A 885 27.70 -23.47 -18.90
N GLY A 886 27.54 -23.98 -17.66
CA GLY A 886 28.45 -24.94 -17.04
C GLY A 886 29.90 -24.47 -16.87
N LYS A 887 30.15 -23.16 -16.81
CA LYS A 887 31.49 -22.55 -16.81
C LYS A 887 32.29 -22.75 -18.09
N GLN A 888 31.65 -23.09 -19.20
CA GLN A 888 32.34 -23.46 -20.46
C GLN A 888 31.84 -22.70 -21.69
N SER A 889 30.70 -22.03 -21.57
CA SER A 889 30.10 -21.26 -22.67
C SER A 889 29.69 -19.89 -22.15
N VAL A 890 29.74 -18.89 -23.02
CA VAL A 890 29.15 -17.57 -22.80
C VAL A 890 27.95 -17.49 -23.72
N GLU A 891 26.81 -17.20 -23.13
CA GLU A 891 25.52 -17.24 -23.82
C GLU A 891 24.73 -15.99 -23.52
N VAL A 892 23.86 -15.59 -24.45
CA VAL A 892 23.01 -14.41 -24.33
C VAL A 892 21.57 -14.78 -24.66
N LEU A 893 20.65 -14.39 -23.78
CA LEU A 893 19.22 -14.32 -24.09
C LEU A 893 18.85 -12.89 -24.49
N LYS A 894 17.97 -12.74 -25.48
CA LYS A 894 17.30 -11.49 -25.83
C LYS A 894 15.79 -11.65 -25.62
N ILE A 895 15.21 -10.82 -24.78
CA ILE A 895 13.82 -10.89 -24.31
C ILE A 895 13.16 -9.54 -24.63
N ARG A 896 11.95 -9.53 -25.19
CA ARG A 896 11.22 -8.26 -25.36
C ARG A 896 10.55 -7.89 -24.05
N LEU A 897 10.54 -6.59 -23.70
CA LEU A 897 9.90 -6.13 -22.47
C LEU A 897 8.40 -6.44 -22.45
N GLU A 898 7.73 -6.39 -23.60
CA GLU A 898 6.30 -6.76 -23.73
C GLU A 898 6.03 -8.23 -23.34
N ASP A 899 6.99 -9.13 -23.54
CA ASP A 899 6.83 -10.54 -23.16
C ASP A 899 6.89 -10.71 -21.62
N LEU A 900 7.36 -9.69 -20.88
CA LEU A 900 7.33 -9.69 -19.42
C LEU A 900 5.95 -9.37 -18.85
N ASP A 901 5.07 -8.73 -19.63
CA ASP A 901 3.72 -8.38 -19.20
C ASP A 901 2.78 -9.59 -19.23
N GLY A 902 3.11 -10.60 -20.04
CA GLY A 902 2.25 -11.75 -20.31
C GLY A 902 2.37 -12.94 -19.35
N PHE A 903 3.40 -13.01 -18.50
CA PHE A 903 3.53 -14.13 -17.54
C PHE A 903 3.00 -13.74 -16.16
N VAL A 904 1.70 -13.89 -15.99
CA VAL A 904 1.04 -13.75 -14.68
C VAL A 904 1.08 -15.10 -13.98
N ASN A 905 1.73 -15.15 -12.82
CA ASN A 905 1.69 -16.34 -11.97
C ASN A 905 0.28 -16.46 -11.37
N GLY A 906 -0.55 -17.35 -11.92
CA GLY A 906 -1.94 -17.53 -11.46
C GLY A 906 -3.01 -17.73 -12.56
N GLY A 907 -2.63 -17.86 -13.83
CA GLY A 907 -3.54 -18.28 -14.91
C GLY A 907 -3.39 -19.78 -15.19
N ALA A 908 -4.50 -20.52 -15.16
CA ALA A 908 -4.54 -21.88 -15.68
C ALA A 908 -4.17 -21.92 -17.18
N GLU A 909 -3.21 -22.77 -17.55
CA GLU A 909 -3.27 -23.55 -18.79
C GLU A 909 -3.65 -24.98 -18.44
#